data_AF-A0A9W7FL99-F1
#
_entry.id   AF-A0A9W7FL99-F1
#
_cell.length_a   1.000
_cell.length_b   1.000
_cell.length_c   1.000
_cell.angle_alpha   90.00
_cell.angle_beta   90.00
_cell.angle_gamma   90.00
#
_symmetry.space_group_name_H-M   'P 1'
#
loop_
_entity.id
_entity.type
_entity.pdbx_description
1 polymer ?
#
loop_
_entity_poly.entity_id
_entity_poly.type
_entity_poly.pdbx_seq_one_letter_code
_entity_poly.pdbx_strand_id
1 'polypeptide(L)'
;MLRPAFRYAHAFSRGGLVAFQRQRVRGLHCLTFNTGSSTLKYSLYDVDRSKETTDLKGTLLSSGMGDKIGKDDVKLTVDGKQIEIAPNSTHEDCLRAIASNLPVRPDEIRAVGHRVVHGGSKFTIPTVITPAVLSAIDGYSTLAPLHNPPAVKGIEAALDIFPDVPHVGVFDTSFHSTMPPSSFRYAVPSSLYDQGVRRYGFHGSSYAYVASEAAKVLSKPKPNLILLHLGSGASMCCVKGGLSVDTTMGMTPAEGLVMGTRAGDVDAGLFAFLSEKGHSISEIDNMLNKQSGLLGLSNLSNDFRAVSSSDKPDAKLAREVFVQRIRKYLGSYIVELNGDVDAIVFTGGIGENDASLRADVLDGLSTIGIAIDSAKNLANSLDVGASVSKSKILVIPTNEELSISLQSVEAANILPPPKESALAPKKSNNSNNKANTNKECRALFAHGMDGSYVADEELALLQRFSARLETCGYFRCIARDGPNHEDYKITLMREHFHLDCDPESMYGVTADEAMDMLAHGQTDALYEKILTKYLAYCQDKDFVLVSNSKFGSDGVNFAAQMAQALDSPAVLIGDAGNEGELAVVAEEFRKGSVDVAGAIVSGVRGAIDGVKAEITNVGLKPIAILPYEERLEKKTTETVVRILNDAKVLHGSAGEGVVKRIKVFTQQVADFMEHLDQEEGTLILTHVSRVDAIMAMLLAMQSVNVPGKLAGIVLTGYDEEKINPQLQYILNGLEHVNIPVIATADDTWTTASAIKEAPVFLTSDSIEKISLSCSLFDEHMNEEFVDMFVDDAGGGSIGGDIGPKLFQHSIFSKARALQKTIVLPEGDDVRVVEAASILTTRKLCKVQLVGTPSIIKAHASKLGVDLSGVEVIDPEAYEELDVLTDSLHKAREKKGMTAIEARRLLIEDVNYFGTLMMHLDKADGMVSGAAHSSANTIRPALQVIKMAPGASNVSSTFFMLLQDGVKCFGDCALNVDPTAEQLAEIAVFQAKMAIQFGISPRVAMLSYATGDSNSGELIDKVIKATEIARDTAEKEGFMEREMIEGPLQFDAAVDPAVAAVKLKGNPVAGRANVLTYPDLTSANAGYKGVQQASKCLAVGPILLGLRKPVNDLSRGATVGDIVNTAVITCIQADL
;
A
#
# COMPACT_ATOMS: atom_id res chain seq x y z
N MET A 1 -58.77 5.12 39.16
CA MET A 1 -58.59 4.44 37.85
C MET A 1 -57.10 4.21 37.67
N LEU A 2 -56.70 3.10 37.04
CA LEU A 2 -55.33 2.53 36.96
C LEU A 2 -55.10 1.44 38.01
N ARG A 3 -55.14 0.19 37.53
CA ARG A 3 -54.68 -1.00 38.25
C ARG A 3 -53.58 -1.71 37.44
N PRO A 4 -52.61 -2.34 38.13
CA PRO A 4 -51.29 -2.74 37.62
C PRO A 4 -51.05 -4.26 37.81
N ALA A 5 -49.81 -4.74 37.60
CA ALA A 5 -49.14 -5.93 38.18
C ALA A 5 -48.28 -6.67 37.13
N PHE A 6 -47.18 -7.38 37.38
CA PHE A 6 -46.15 -7.49 38.44
C PHE A 6 -45.31 -8.74 38.05
N ARG A 7 -44.02 -8.76 38.44
CA ARG A 7 -43.17 -9.95 38.71
C ARG A 7 -42.75 -10.85 37.54
N TYR A 8 -41.44 -11.02 37.38
CA TYR A 8 -40.76 -12.27 37.77
C TYR A 8 -39.31 -11.99 38.19
N ALA A 9 -39.05 -12.14 39.49
CA ALA A 9 -37.73 -12.37 40.06
C ALA A 9 -37.86 -13.51 41.10
N HIS A 10 -36.83 -14.36 41.15
CA HIS A 10 -36.53 -15.44 42.10
C HIS A 10 -37.30 -16.78 42.05
N ALA A 11 -36.56 -17.87 41.74
CA ALA A 11 -36.29 -18.93 42.73
C ALA A 11 -35.14 -19.88 42.32
N PHE A 12 -34.08 -19.85 43.13
CA PHE A 12 -33.28 -20.96 43.67
C PHE A 12 -32.47 -21.93 42.78
N SER A 13 -31.15 -21.80 42.95
CA SER A 13 -30.14 -22.84 43.16
C SER A 13 -30.63 -24.27 43.45
N ARG A 14 -30.08 -25.25 42.74
CA ARG A 14 -29.55 -26.53 43.27
C ARG A 14 -28.79 -27.26 42.14
N GLY A 15 -27.65 -27.83 42.50
CA GLY A 15 -26.63 -28.28 41.57
C GLY A 15 -26.98 -29.51 40.72
N GLY A 16 -26.06 -29.79 39.80
CA GLY A 16 -26.03 -31.03 39.04
C GLY A 16 -25.10 -30.88 37.84
N LEU A 17 -23.91 -31.48 37.93
CA LEU A 17 -23.09 -31.78 36.76
C LEU A 17 -23.97 -32.40 35.67
N VAL A 18 -24.08 -31.76 34.51
CA VAL A 18 -24.47 -32.44 33.27
C VAL A 18 -23.49 -32.02 32.19
N ALA A 19 -22.78 -33.03 31.69
CA ALA A 19 -21.79 -33.05 30.63
C ALA A 19 -21.80 -31.85 29.67
N PHE A 20 -20.64 -31.17 29.59
CA PHE A 20 -20.23 -30.44 28.39
C PHE A 20 -20.09 -31.45 27.25
N GLN A 21 -21.19 -31.75 26.57
CA GLN A 21 -21.15 -32.34 25.24
C GLN A 21 -20.50 -31.31 24.31
N ARG A 22 -19.44 -31.75 23.62
CA ARG A 22 -18.76 -31.04 22.54
C ARG A 22 -19.79 -30.40 21.59
N GLN A 23 -20.03 -29.09 21.70
CA GLN A 23 -20.67 -28.34 20.64
C GLN A 23 -19.69 -28.31 19.45
N ARG A 24 -20.11 -28.94 18.34
CA ARG A 24 -19.52 -28.72 17.02
C ARG A 24 -19.47 -27.21 16.75
N VAL A 25 -18.36 -26.74 16.19
CA VAL A 25 -18.25 -25.42 15.57
C VAL A 25 -19.43 -25.28 14.58
N ARG A 26 -20.32 -24.31 14.79
CA ARG A 26 -21.44 -24.00 13.88
C ARG A 26 -20.86 -23.46 12.56
N GLY A 27 -21.43 -23.85 11.42
CA GLY A 27 -21.01 -23.45 10.07
C GLY A 27 -21.10 -21.93 9.84
N LEU A 28 -20.35 -21.43 8.86
CA LEU A 28 -20.30 -20.01 8.50
C LEU A 28 -21.28 -19.75 7.35
N HIS A 29 -22.46 -19.21 7.64
CA HIS A 29 -23.47 -18.99 6.61
C HIS A 29 -23.38 -17.58 6.01
N CYS A 30 -23.36 -17.48 4.68
CA CYS A 30 -23.33 -16.23 3.95
C CYS A 30 -24.56 -16.13 3.03
N LEU A 31 -25.33 -15.05 3.19
CA LEU A 31 -26.47 -14.74 2.34
C LEU A 31 -26.01 -13.79 1.23
N THR A 32 -26.46 -13.99 0.00
CA THR A 32 -26.14 -13.08 -1.12
C THR A 32 -27.40 -12.56 -1.77
N PHE A 33 -27.36 -11.30 -2.21
CA PHE A 33 -28.44 -10.62 -2.91
C PHE A 33 -27.99 -10.03 -4.24
N ASN A 34 -28.85 -10.16 -5.23
CA ASN A 34 -28.73 -9.51 -6.53
C ASN A 34 -30.04 -8.77 -6.82
N THR A 35 -30.01 -7.45 -6.62
CA THR A 35 -31.21 -6.60 -6.66
C THR A 35 -31.29 -5.86 -8.00
N GLY A 36 -32.33 -6.17 -8.77
CA GLY A 36 -32.70 -5.47 -10.00
C GLY A 36 -33.90 -4.55 -9.80
N SER A 37 -34.25 -3.77 -10.82
CA SER A 37 -35.35 -2.79 -10.73
C SER A 37 -36.72 -3.42 -10.46
N SER A 38 -36.96 -4.67 -10.89
CA SER A 38 -38.21 -5.42 -10.65
C SER A 38 -37.97 -6.86 -10.20
N THR A 39 -36.73 -7.20 -9.85
CA THR A 39 -36.31 -8.55 -9.49
C THR A 39 -35.38 -8.51 -8.28
N LEU A 40 -35.35 -9.59 -7.52
CA LEU A 40 -34.44 -9.80 -6.39
C LEU A 40 -34.09 -11.29 -6.36
N LYS A 41 -32.83 -11.65 -6.59
CA LYS A 41 -32.35 -13.02 -6.40
C LYS A 41 -31.60 -13.13 -5.10
N TYR A 42 -31.71 -14.28 -4.44
CA TYR A 42 -30.90 -14.59 -3.27
C TYR A 42 -30.35 -16.01 -3.30
N SER A 43 -29.21 -16.20 -2.65
CA SER A 43 -28.64 -17.52 -2.37
C SER A 43 -28.01 -17.52 -0.99
N LEU A 44 -28.21 -18.61 -0.24
CA LEU A 44 -27.59 -18.84 1.07
C LEU A 44 -26.56 -19.96 0.92
N TYR A 45 -25.32 -19.69 1.30
CA TYR A 45 -24.23 -20.67 1.28
C TYR A 45 -23.74 -20.99 2.69
N ASP A 46 -23.41 -22.25 2.92
CA ASP A 46 -22.52 -22.67 4.00
C ASP A 46 -21.09 -22.64 3.50
N VAL A 47 -20.27 -21.76 4.05
CA VAL A 47 -18.88 -21.55 3.64
C VAL A 47 -17.96 -22.21 4.65
N ASP A 48 -17.07 -23.07 4.18
CA ASP A 48 -16.06 -23.72 5.02
C ASP A 48 -14.68 -23.56 4.41
N ARG A 49 -13.66 -23.59 5.27
CA ARG A 49 -12.26 -23.57 4.85
C ARG A 49 -11.78 -25.01 4.74
N SER A 50 -11.21 -25.36 3.60
CA SER A 50 -10.62 -26.69 3.40
C SER A 50 -9.58 -26.98 4.49
N LYS A 51 -9.56 -28.21 5.02
CA LYS A 51 -8.53 -28.63 5.99
C LYS A 51 -7.16 -28.87 5.35
N GLU A 52 -7.13 -29.04 4.03
CA GLU A 52 -5.94 -29.43 3.25
C GLU A 52 -5.42 -28.28 2.37
N THR A 53 -6.23 -27.24 2.11
CA THR A 53 -5.86 -26.06 1.31
C THR A 53 -6.36 -24.77 1.97
N THR A 54 -5.76 -23.61 1.65
CA THR A 54 -6.23 -22.31 2.15
C THR A 54 -7.57 -21.86 1.55
N ASP A 55 -8.12 -22.60 0.58
CA ASP A 55 -9.28 -22.23 -0.23
C ASP A 55 -10.61 -22.32 0.54
N LEU A 56 -11.50 -21.37 0.24
CA LEU A 56 -12.89 -21.39 0.69
C LEU A 56 -13.75 -22.24 -0.26
N LYS A 57 -14.68 -23.00 0.32
CA LYS A 57 -15.70 -23.76 -0.42
C LYS A 57 -17.08 -23.38 0.11
N GLY A 58 -18.02 -23.14 -0.80
CA GLY A 58 -19.42 -22.86 -0.45
C GLY A 58 -20.34 -23.99 -0.89
N THR A 59 -21.25 -24.41 0.00
CA THR A 59 -22.34 -25.34 -0.31
C THR A 59 -23.65 -24.58 -0.30
N LEU A 60 -24.41 -24.63 -1.40
CA LEU A 60 -25.71 -23.96 -1.47
C LEU A 60 -26.71 -24.62 -0.51
N LEU A 61 -27.28 -23.83 0.40
CA LEU A 61 -28.29 -24.26 1.36
C LEU A 61 -29.72 -23.90 0.93
N SER A 62 -29.89 -22.71 0.36
CA SER A 62 -31.19 -22.22 -0.13
C SER A 62 -30.98 -21.21 -1.24
N SER A 63 -31.91 -21.12 -2.17
CA SER A 63 -31.94 -20.05 -3.17
C SER A 63 -33.35 -19.74 -3.64
N GLY A 64 -33.52 -18.55 -4.20
CA GLY A 64 -34.83 -18.13 -4.68
C GLY A 64 -34.81 -16.77 -5.35
N MET A 65 -35.99 -16.31 -5.73
CA MET A 65 -36.17 -15.08 -6.48
C MET A 65 -37.55 -14.46 -6.27
N GLY A 66 -37.56 -13.14 -6.10
CA GLY A 66 -38.71 -12.29 -6.34
C GLY A 66 -38.69 -11.77 -7.78
N ASP A 67 -39.80 -11.92 -8.49
CA ASP A 67 -40.01 -11.39 -9.84
C ASP A 67 -41.25 -10.49 -9.86
N LYS A 68 -41.26 -9.51 -10.76
CA LYS A 68 -42.30 -8.48 -10.90
C LYS A 68 -42.59 -7.72 -9.61
N ILE A 69 -41.54 -7.41 -8.84
CA ILE A 69 -41.63 -6.65 -7.60
C ILE A 69 -42.27 -5.27 -7.87
N GLY A 70 -43.17 -4.84 -6.98
CA GLY A 70 -43.95 -3.60 -7.11
C GLY A 70 -45.13 -3.68 -8.09
N LYS A 71 -45.51 -4.87 -8.57
CA LYS A 71 -46.68 -5.09 -9.42
C LYS A 71 -47.73 -5.98 -8.75
N ASP A 72 -48.97 -5.93 -9.24
CA ASP A 72 -50.09 -6.75 -8.74
C ASP A 72 -49.81 -8.26 -8.84
N ASP A 73 -49.01 -8.68 -9.83
CA ASP A 73 -48.68 -10.08 -10.11
C ASP A 73 -47.27 -10.49 -9.66
N VAL A 74 -46.77 -9.85 -8.60
CA VAL A 74 -45.50 -10.19 -7.94
C VAL A 74 -45.44 -11.69 -7.59
N LYS A 75 -44.28 -12.31 -7.82
CA LYS A 75 -44.04 -13.72 -7.52
C LYS A 75 -42.79 -13.87 -6.70
N LEU A 76 -42.91 -14.47 -5.51
CA LEU A 76 -41.78 -14.87 -4.70
C LEU A 76 -41.64 -16.39 -4.72
N THR A 77 -40.42 -16.87 -4.95
CA THR A 77 -40.07 -18.29 -4.91
C THR A 77 -38.90 -18.50 -3.96
N VAL A 78 -39.03 -19.47 -3.05
CA VAL A 78 -37.99 -19.92 -2.10
C VAL A 78 -37.83 -21.42 -2.26
N ASP A 79 -36.63 -21.88 -2.59
CA ASP A 79 -36.31 -23.30 -2.85
C ASP A 79 -37.27 -23.98 -3.84
N GLY A 80 -37.61 -23.25 -4.91
CA GLY A 80 -38.53 -23.70 -5.95
C GLY A 80 -40.02 -23.72 -5.55
N LYS A 81 -40.37 -23.33 -4.32
CA LYS A 81 -41.76 -23.21 -3.86
C LYS A 81 -42.23 -21.76 -3.95
N GLN A 82 -43.41 -21.56 -4.50
CA GLN A 82 -44.02 -20.24 -4.55
C GLN A 82 -44.52 -19.83 -3.15
N ILE A 83 -44.13 -18.65 -2.69
CA ILE A 83 -44.55 -18.06 -1.43
C ILE A 83 -45.62 -17.01 -1.76
N GLU A 84 -46.76 -17.08 -1.07
CA GLU A 84 -47.80 -16.05 -1.19
C GLU A 84 -47.29 -14.74 -0.59
N ILE A 85 -47.38 -13.66 -1.38
CA ILE A 85 -47.00 -12.31 -0.97
C ILE A 85 -48.08 -11.33 -1.48
N ALA A 86 -48.26 -10.21 -0.78
CA ALA A 86 -49.31 -9.26 -1.13
C ALA A 86 -49.08 -8.63 -2.53
N PRO A 87 -50.14 -8.30 -3.29
CA PRO A 87 -50.01 -7.53 -4.51
C PRO A 87 -49.23 -6.22 -4.28
N ASN A 88 -48.40 -5.81 -5.24
CA ASN A 88 -47.55 -4.61 -5.17
C ASN A 88 -46.49 -4.61 -4.05
N SER A 89 -46.14 -5.78 -3.51
CA SER A 89 -45.05 -5.91 -2.53
C SER A 89 -43.73 -5.34 -3.06
N THR A 90 -43.02 -4.64 -2.17
CA THR A 90 -41.74 -3.99 -2.43
C THR A 90 -40.56 -4.94 -2.30
N HIS A 91 -39.35 -4.48 -2.64
CA HIS A 91 -38.11 -5.23 -2.40
C HIS A 91 -37.92 -5.56 -0.92
N GLU A 92 -38.28 -4.65 -0.02
CA GLU A 92 -38.22 -4.86 1.42
C GLU A 92 -39.19 -5.97 1.86
N ASP A 93 -40.45 -5.94 1.38
CA ASP A 93 -41.43 -6.99 1.68
C ASP A 93 -40.95 -8.36 1.22
N CYS A 94 -40.36 -8.43 0.03
CA CYS A 94 -39.80 -9.66 -0.52
C CYS A 94 -38.60 -10.14 0.30
N LEU A 95 -37.70 -9.25 0.72
CA LEU A 95 -36.56 -9.57 1.56
C LEU A 95 -36.99 -10.10 2.94
N ARG A 96 -37.98 -9.46 3.59
CA ARG A 96 -38.54 -9.92 4.87
C ARG A 96 -39.18 -11.31 4.74
N ALA A 97 -39.90 -11.54 3.64
CA ALA A 97 -40.48 -12.85 3.35
C ALA A 97 -39.40 -13.92 3.10
N ILE A 98 -38.32 -13.60 2.38
CA ILE A 98 -37.17 -14.50 2.19
C ILE A 98 -36.53 -14.82 3.55
N ALA A 99 -36.19 -13.80 4.34
CA ALA A 99 -35.53 -13.97 5.64
C ALA A 99 -36.35 -14.87 6.59
N SER A 100 -37.68 -14.76 6.54
CA SER A 100 -38.59 -15.58 7.36
C SER A 100 -38.69 -17.05 6.93
N ASN A 101 -38.27 -17.38 5.70
CA ASN A 101 -38.34 -18.72 5.12
C ASN A 101 -36.97 -19.38 4.92
N LEU A 102 -35.87 -18.76 5.36
CA LEU A 102 -34.54 -19.35 5.27
C LEU A 102 -34.45 -20.61 6.15
N PRO A 103 -33.65 -21.62 5.75
CA PRO A 103 -33.48 -22.87 6.51
C PRO A 103 -32.61 -22.69 7.77
N VAL A 104 -32.12 -21.48 8.03
CA VAL A 104 -31.25 -21.12 9.16
C VAL A 104 -31.87 -19.94 9.92
N ARG A 105 -31.56 -19.81 11.20
CA ARG A 105 -32.01 -18.63 11.97
C ARG A 105 -31.21 -17.39 11.53
N PRO A 106 -31.77 -16.17 11.60
CA PRO A 106 -31.04 -14.94 11.27
C PRO A 106 -29.71 -14.78 12.02
N ASP A 107 -29.62 -15.21 13.29
CA ASP A 107 -28.38 -15.17 14.11
C ASP A 107 -27.27 -16.13 13.62
N GLU A 108 -27.58 -17.03 12.70
CA GLU A 108 -26.61 -17.95 12.10
C GLU A 108 -25.99 -17.40 10.82
N ILE A 109 -26.55 -16.32 10.26
CA ILE A 109 -25.99 -15.61 9.11
C ILE A 109 -24.82 -14.76 9.61
N ARG A 110 -23.67 -14.94 8.98
CA ARG A 110 -22.42 -14.30 9.37
C ARG A 110 -22.01 -13.18 8.43
N ALA A 111 -22.37 -13.25 7.15
CA ALA A 111 -22.13 -12.18 6.19
C ALA A 111 -23.32 -12.03 5.22
N VAL A 112 -23.52 -10.81 4.71
CA VAL A 112 -24.47 -10.54 3.61
C VAL A 112 -23.73 -9.90 2.43
N GLY A 113 -23.62 -10.61 1.31
CA GLY A 113 -23.01 -10.11 0.09
C GLY A 113 -24.02 -9.46 -0.85
N HIS A 114 -23.75 -8.25 -1.32
CA HIS A 114 -24.60 -7.50 -2.24
C HIS A 114 -23.89 -7.34 -3.58
N ARG A 115 -24.51 -7.83 -4.66
CA ARG A 115 -24.02 -7.54 -6.00
C ARG A 115 -24.30 -6.09 -6.35
N VAL A 116 -23.24 -5.35 -6.65
CA VAL A 116 -23.32 -3.97 -7.13
C VAL A 116 -22.76 -3.92 -8.55
N VAL A 117 -23.50 -3.34 -9.49
CA VAL A 117 -23.08 -3.36 -10.90
C VAL A 117 -21.89 -2.44 -11.14
N HIS A 118 -21.86 -1.25 -10.52
CA HIS A 118 -20.80 -0.27 -10.77
C HIS A 118 -20.15 0.22 -9.47
N GLY A 119 -18.85 -0.04 -9.31
CA GLY A 119 -18.03 0.40 -8.18
C GLY A 119 -17.23 1.69 -8.41
N GLY A 120 -17.30 2.25 -9.63
CA GLY A 120 -16.53 3.45 -9.98
C GLY A 120 -15.02 3.22 -9.91
N SER A 121 -14.24 4.29 -9.73
CA SER A 121 -12.79 4.19 -9.55
C SER A 121 -12.37 3.88 -8.11
N LYS A 122 -13.26 4.10 -7.13
CA LYS A 122 -12.97 3.96 -5.70
C LYS A 122 -13.02 2.51 -5.23
N PHE A 123 -13.96 1.71 -5.74
CA PHE A 123 -14.15 0.33 -5.28
C PHE A 123 -13.48 -0.69 -6.22
N THR A 124 -12.21 -0.98 -5.92
CA THR A 124 -11.37 -1.92 -6.67
C THR A 124 -11.39 -3.34 -6.09
N ILE A 125 -11.93 -3.53 -4.88
CA ILE A 125 -12.07 -4.82 -4.19
C ILE A 125 -13.45 -4.90 -3.51
N PRO A 126 -13.95 -6.11 -3.17
CA PRO A 126 -15.10 -6.29 -2.29
C PRO A 126 -14.94 -5.48 -1.00
N THR A 127 -15.97 -4.72 -0.63
CA THR A 127 -15.85 -3.71 0.44
C THR A 127 -17.00 -3.85 1.43
N VAL A 128 -16.70 -3.87 2.74
CA VAL A 128 -17.73 -3.85 3.79
C VAL A 128 -18.53 -2.54 3.69
N ILE A 129 -19.85 -2.67 3.64
CA ILE A 129 -20.78 -1.56 3.48
C ILE A 129 -20.93 -0.83 4.81
N THR A 130 -20.34 0.36 4.88
CA THR A 130 -20.62 1.39 5.89
C THR A 130 -21.57 2.46 5.31
N PRO A 131 -22.12 3.38 6.11
CA PRO A 131 -22.91 4.50 5.59
C PRO A 131 -22.18 5.32 4.51
N ALA A 132 -20.86 5.54 4.67
CA ALA A 132 -20.03 6.23 3.68
C ALA A 132 -19.87 5.42 2.38
N VAL A 133 -19.69 4.10 2.48
CA VAL A 133 -19.63 3.22 1.31
C VAL A 133 -20.97 3.20 0.59
N LEU A 134 -22.08 3.09 1.31
CA LEU A 134 -23.43 3.14 0.73
C LEU A 134 -23.70 4.47 0.00
N SER A 135 -23.33 5.59 0.63
CA SER A 135 -23.43 6.91 0.00
C SER A 135 -22.59 7.03 -1.28
N ALA A 136 -21.38 6.47 -1.28
CA ALA A 136 -20.54 6.45 -2.48
C ALA A 136 -21.10 5.51 -3.59
N ILE A 137 -21.68 4.37 -3.22
CA ILE A 137 -22.38 3.47 -4.18
C ILE A 137 -23.55 4.21 -4.84
N ASP A 138 -24.30 4.99 -4.05
CA ASP A 138 -25.39 5.82 -4.56
C ASP A 138 -24.88 6.97 -5.44
N GLY A 139 -23.74 7.59 -5.11
CA GLY A 139 -23.09 8.57 -5.98
C GLY A 139 -22.76 8.03 -7.38
N TYR A 140 -22.40 6.74 -7.47
CA TYR A 140 -22.18 6.05 -8.75
C TYR A 140 -23.46 5.64 -9.48
N SER A 141 -24.64 5.91 -8.93
CA SER A 141 -25.91 5.82 -9.66
C SER A 141 -25.92 6.70 -10.91
N THR A 142 -25.12 7.77 -10.96
CA THR A 142 -24.91 8.58 -12.17
C THR A 142 -24.26 7.79 -13.32
N LEU A 143 -23.37 6.86 -13.02
CA LEU A 143 -22.68 6.00 -14.01
C LEU A 143 -23.53 4.78 -14.39
N ALA A 144 -24.39 4.31 -13.49
CA ALA A 144 -25.25 3.15 -13.71
C ALA A 144 -26.69 3.37 -13.22
N PRO A 145 -27.45 4.30 -13.83
CA PRO A 145 -28.74 4.78 -13.31
C PRO A 145 -29.85 3.72 -13.28
N LEU A 146 -29.75 2.68 -14.11
CA LEU A 146 -30.71 1.58 -14.13
C LEU A 146 -30.35 0.43 -13.19
N HIS A 147 -29.16 0.45 -12.58
CA HIS A 147 -28.60 -0.70 -11.89
C HIS A 147 -28.20 -0.42 -10.43
N ASN A 148 -27.50 0.68 -10.16
CA ASN A 148 -27.06 1.01 -8.80
C ASN A 148 -28.21 1.43 -7.87
N PRO A 149 -29.23 2.22 -8.29
CA PRO A 149 -30.31 2.60 -7.38
C PRO A 149 -31.12 1.42 -6.81
N PRO A 150 -31.49 0.39 -7.61
CA PRO A 150 -32.07 -0.82 -7.05
C PRO A 150 -31.15 -1.57 -6.08
N ALA A 151 -29.83 -1.61 -6.35
CA ALA A 151 -28.86 -2.22 -5.45
C ALA A 151 -28.81 -1.50 -4.10
N VAL A 152 -28.75 -0.15 -4.10
CA VAL A 152 -28.80 0.69 -2.89
C VAL A 152 -30.04 0.38 -2.05
N LYS A 153 -31.23 0.37 -2.67
CA LYS A 153 -32.48 0.02 -1.97
C LYS A 153 -32.46 -1.39 -1.38
N GLY A 154 -31.89 -2.35 -2.09
CA GLY A 154 -31.73 -3.72 -1.59
C GLY A 154 -30.77 -3.79 -0.41
N ILE A 155 -29.70 -3.00 -0.43
CA ILE A 155 -28.74 -2.90 0.67
C ILE A 155 -29.39 -2.29 1.90
N GLU A 156 -30.10 -1.16 1.76
CA GLU A 156 -30.82 -0.49 2.84
C GLU A 156 -31.83 -1.43 3.51
N ALA A 157 -32.69 -2.07 2.71
CA ALA A 157 -33.68 -3.01 3.22
C ALA A 157 -33.04 -4.22 3.92
N ALA A 158 -31.91 -4.71 3.42
CA ALA A 158 -31.21 -5.81 4.08
C ALA A 158 -30.55 -5.37 5.40
N LEU A 159 -29.98 -4.15 5.47
CA LEU A 159 -29.38 -3.62 6.69
C LEU A 159 -30.41 -3.52 7.82
N ASP A 160 -31.66 -3.17 7.48
CA ASP A 160 -32.77 -3.14 8.44
C ASP A 160 -33.16 -4.55 8.95
N ILE A 161 -32.97 -5.58 8.14
CA ILE A 161 -33.34 -6.97 8.47
C ILE A 161 -32.21 -7.70 9.21
N PHE A 162 -30.95 -7.41 8.87
CA PHE A 162 -29.74 -8.04 9.42
C PHE A 162 -28.75 -7.00 10.00
N PRO A 163 -29.15 -6.17 10.98
CA PRO A 163 -28.37 -5.02 11.43
C PRO A 163 -27.03 -5.38 12.08
N ASP A 164 -26.93 -6.56 12.70
CA ASP A 164 -25.73 -7.03 13.41
C ASP A 164 -24.78 -7.84 12.52
N VAL A 165 -25.08 -7.95 11.22
CA VAL A 165 -24.30 -8.76 10.27
C VAL A 165 -23.50 -7.81 9.37
N PRO A 166 -22.20 -8.07 9.09
CA PRO A 166 -21.45 -7.29 8.11
C PRO A 166 -22.01 -7.50 6.70
N HIS A 167 -22.34 -6.38 6.06
CA HIS A 167 -22.77 -6.34 4.66
C HIS A 167 -21.57 -6.02 3.78
N VAL A 168 -21.43 -6.67 2.62
CA VAL A 168 -20.30 -6.47 1.70
C VAL A 168 -20.82 -6.15 0.31
N GLY A 169 -20.35 -5.06 -0.28
CA GLY A 169 -20.56 -4.75 -1.70
C GLY A 169 -19.54 -5.49 -2.55
N VAL A 170 -20.01 -6.34 -3.45
CA VAL A 170 -19.20 -7.04 -4.45
C VAL A 170 -19.50 -6.44 -5.81
N PHE A 171 -18.49 -5.79 -6.41
CA PHE A 171 -18.67 -4.95 -7.58
C PHE A 171 -18.32 -5.69 -8.87
N ASP A 172 -19.21 -5.69 -9.87
CA ASP A 172 -18.92 -6.29 -11.18
C ASP A 172 -17.74 -5.63 -11.90
N THR A 173 -17.36 -4.41 -11.53
CA THR A 173 -16.22 -3.65 -12.06
C THR A 173 -14.89 -3.98 -11.36
N SER A 174 -14.91 -4.56 -10.15
CA SER A 174 -13.72 -4.70 -9.29
C SER A 174 -12.64 -5.60 -9.89
N PHE A 175 -13.03 -6.71 -10.52
CA PHE A 175 -12.11 -7.66 -11.17
C PHE A 175 -11.26 -7.00 -12.29
N HIS A 176 -11.77 -5.92 -12.88
CA HIS A 176 -11.14 -5.20 -13.98
C HIS A 176 -10.29 -4.01 -13.51
N SER A 177 -10.19 -3.77 -12.20
CA SER A 177 -9.39 -2.66 -11.63
C SER A 177 -7.89 -2.76 -11.96
N THR A 178 -7.42 -3.95 -12.33
CA THR A 178 -6.02 -4.23 -12.71
C THR A 178 -5.70 -3.88 -14.16
N MET A 179 -6.67 -3.43 -14.96
CA MET A 179 -6.40 -3.00 -16.34
C MET A 179 -5.37 -1.86 -16.36
N PRO A 180 -4.35 -1.90 -17.23
CA PRO A 180 -3.42 -0.79 -17.38
C PRO A 180 -4.11 0.42 -18.05
N PRO A 181 -3.57 1.64 -17.88
CA PRO A 181 -4.13 2.85 -18.51
C PRO A 181 -4.34 2.74 -20.02
N SER A 182 -3.48 2.00 -20.72
CA SER A 182 -3.61 1.74 -22.16
C SER A 182 -4.89 1.00 -22.55
N SER A 183 -5.46 0.19 -21.65
CA SER A 183 -6.68 -0.57 -21.91
C SER A 183 -7.94 0.18 -21.48
N PHE A 184 -7.86 0.98 -20.40
CA PHE A 184 -9.04 1.63 -19.84
C PHE A 184 -9.26 3.09 -20.25
N ARG A 185 -8.23 3.80 -20.73
CA ARG A 185 -8.38 5.17 -21.21
C ARG A 185 -9.04 5.17 -22.59
N TYR A 186 -10.16 5.89 -22.72
CA TYR A 186 -10.62 6.29 -24.05
C TYR A 186 -9.74 7.43 -24.58
N ALA A 187 -9.58 7.49 -25.91
CA ALA A 187 -8.88 8.58 -26.58
C ALA A 187 -9.74 9.85 -26.67
N VAL A 188 -10.11 10.38 -25.51
CA VAL A 188 -10.91 11.61 -25.32
C VAL A 188 -10.14 12.58 -24.41
N PRO A 189 -10.50 13.88 -24.36
CA PRO A 189 -9.82 14.85 -23.51
C PRO A 189 -9.70 14.39 -22.05
N SER A 190 -8.55 14.67 -21.42
CA SER A 190 -8.26 14.19 -20.05
C SER A 190 -9.25 14.70 -19.00
N SER A 191 -9.83 15.88 -19.20
CA SER A 191 -10.88 16.42 -18.34
C SER A 191 -12.12 15.53 -18.24
N LEU A 192 -12.42 14.72 -19.26
CA LEU A 192 -13.52 13.74 -19.20
C LEU A 192 -13.12 12.51 -18.39
N TYR A 193 -11.86 12.08 -18.48
CA TYR A 193 -11.34 11.02 -17.62
C TYR A 193 -11.40 11.42 -16.14
N ASP A 194 -11.06 12.67 -15.82
CA ASP A 194 -11.12 13.21 -14.46
C ASP A 194 -12.58 13.24 -13.92
N GLN A 195 -13.56 13.26 -14.82
CA GLN A 195 -14.99 13.11 -14.52
C GLN A 195 -15.49 11.65 -14.50
N GLY A 196 -14.59 10.67 -14.64
CA GLY A 196 -14.92 9.24 -14.60
C GLY A 196 -15.16 8.58 -15.97
N VAL A 197 -14.91 9.26 -17.09
CA VAL A 197 -15.03 8.65 -18.43
C VAL A 197 -13.85 7.72 -18.70
N ARG A 198 -14.11 6.41 -18.58
CA ARG A 198 -13.14 5.33 -18.83
C ARG A 198 -13.84 4.00 -19.05
N ARG A 199 -13.11 3.01 -19.51
CA ARG A 199 -13.54 1.60 -19.43
C ARG A 199 -13.54 1.16 -17.97
N TYR A 200 -14.65 0.58 -17.53
CA TYR A 200 -14.77 -0.08 -16.24
C TYR A 200 -14.81 -1.61 -16.39
N GLY A 201 -15.58 -2.11 -17.36
CA GLY A 201 -15.80 -3.55 -17.52
C GLY A 201 -16.80 -4.13 -16.52
N PHE A 202 -17.48 -5.22 -16.88
CA PHE A 202 -18.52 -5.86 -16.06
C PHE A 202 -18.44 -7.38 -16.16
N HIS A 203 -19.33 -8.08 -15.46
CA HIS A 203 -19.25 -9.53 -15.23
C HIS A 203 -18.01 -9.94 -14.42
N GLY A 204 -17.41 -9.03 -13.65
CA GLY A 204 -16.24 -9.31 -12.83
C GLY A 204 -16.43 -10.46 -11.85
N SER A 205 -17.61 -10.57 -11.22
CA SER A 205 -17.93 -11.68 -10.32
C SER A 205 -17.91 -13.05 -11.03
N SER A 206 -18.39 -13.08 -12.28
CA SER A 206 -18.37 -14.27 -13.14
C SER A 206 -16.95 -14.62 -13.56
N TYR A 207 -16.17 -13.62 -13.99
CA TYR A 207 -14.77 -13.82 -14.39
C TYR A 207 -13.88 -14.24 -13.23
N ALA A 208 -14.04 -13.67 -12.04
CA ALA A 208 -13.30 -14.07 -10.84
C ALA A 208 -13.52 -15.56 -10.54
N TYR A 209 -14.77 -16.03 -10.60
CA TYR A 209 -15.10 -17.44 -10.40
C TYR A 209 -14.49 -18.33 -11.48
N VAL A 210 -14.74 -18.00 -12.76
CA VAL A 210 -14.31 -18.84 -13.88
C VAL A 210 -12.79 -18.87 -14.04
N ALA A 211 -12.09 -17.77 -13.75
CA ALA A 211 -10.64 -17.72 -13.74
C ALA A 211 -10.06 -18.62 -12.64
N SER A 212 -10.65 -18.60 -11.44
CA SER A 212 -10.27 -19.49 -10.33
C SER A 212 -10.48 -20.97 -10.70
N GLU A 213 -11.62 -21.33 -11.28
CA GLU A 213 -11.88 -22.71 -11.71
C GLU A 213 -10.94 -23.14 -12.85
N ALA A 214 -10.69 -22.27 -13.83
CA ALA A 214 -9.74 -22.54 -14.89
C ALA A 214 -8.32 -22.77 -14.35
N ALA A 215 -7.87 -21.97 -13.37
CA ALA A 215 -6.57 -22.13 -12.71
C ALA A 215 -6.45 -23.52 -12.04
N LYS A 216 -7.52 -24.01 -11.40
CA LYS A 216 -7.58 -25.36 -10.81
C LYS A 216 -7.46 -26.45 -11.88
N VAL A 217 -8.24 -26.34 -12.96
CA VAL A 217 -8.21 -27.31 -14.08
C VAL A 217 -6.83 -27.35 -14.74
N LEU A 218 -6.18 -26.21 -14.87
CA LEU A 218 -4.84 -26.08 -15.45
C LEU A 218 -3.72 -26.44 -14.47
N SER A 219 -4.00 -26.58 -13.16
CA SER A 219 -2.99 -26.67 -12.10
C SER A 219 -1.95 -25.56 -12.17
N LYS A 220 -2.39 -24.35 -12.57
CA LYS A 220 -1.54 -23.17 -12.76
C LYS A 220 -2.18 -22.00 -12.01
N PRO A 221 -1.61 -21.51 -10.89
CA PRO A 221 -2.24 -20.47 -10.07
C PRO A 221 -2.44 -19.12 -10.77
N LYS A 222 -1.57 -18.80 -11.74
CA LYS A 222 -1.58 -17.53 -12.49
C LYS A 222 -1.58 -17.79 -13.99
N PRO A 223 -2.70 -18.29 -14.55
CA PRO A 223 -2.78 -18.61 -15.97
C PRO A 223 -3.05 -17.35 -16.83
N ASN A 224 -2.70 -17.43 -18.10
CA ASN A 224 -3.11 -16.50 -19.15
C ASN A 224 -4.39 -17.06 -19.80
N LEU A 225 -5.50 -16.33 -19.65
CA LEU A 225 -6.83 -16.81 -20.05
C LEU A 225 -7.52 -15.81 -20.98
N ILE A 226 -8.31 -16.32 -21.91
CA ILE A 226 -9.33 -15.54 -22.61
C ILE A 226 -10.69 -16.08 -22.17
N LEU A 227 -11.46 -15.25 -21.46
CA LEU A 227 -12.73 -15.64 -20.85
C LEU A 227 -13.88 -15.07 -21.68
N LEU A 228 -14.84 -15.91 -22.06
CA LEU A 228 -16.02 -15.55 -22.86
C LEU A 228 -17.27 -15.82 -22.04
N HIS A 229 -17.84 -14.77 -21.44
CA HIS A 229 -19.13 -14.84 -20.79
C HIS A 229 -20.22 -14.50 -21.81
N LEU A 230 -20.90 -15.52 -22.33
CA LEU A 230 -21.88 -15.37 -23.40
C LEU A 230 -23.28 -15.68 -22.85
N GLY A 231 -24.11 -14.65 -22.71
CA GLY A 231 -25.49 -14.72 -22.24
C GLY A 231 -26.37 -13.67 -22.90
N SER A 232 -27.48 -13.31 -22.24
CA SER A 232 -28.34 -12.19 -22.72
C SER A 232 -27.57 -10.86 -22.72
N GLY A 233 -26.70 -10.65 -21.73
CA GLY A 233 -25.54 -9.76 -21.83
C GLY A 233 -24.30 -10.62 -22.12
N ALA A 234 -23.40 -10.13 -22.98
CA ALA A 234 -22.22 -10.88 -23.38
C ALA A 234 -20.97 -10.00 -23.33
N SER A 235 -19.87 -10.55 -22.82
CA SER A 235 -18.57 -9.86 -22.80
C SER A 235 -17.41 -10.86 -22.86
N MET A 236 -16.22 -10.35 -23.16
CA MET A 236 -14.97 -11.09 -23.04
C MET A 236 -13.99 -10.38 -22.10
N CYS A 237 -13.07 -11.14 -21.50
CA CYS A 237 -12.01 -10.63 -20.65
C CYS A 237 -10.67 -11.31 -21.01
N CYS A 238 -9.63 -10.49 -21.12
CA CYS A 238 -8.25 -10.94 -21.26
C CYS A 238 -7.58 -10.96 -19.88
N VAL A 239 -7.01 -12.10 -19.50
CA VAL A 239 -6.34 -12.30 -18.21
C VAL A 239 -4.89 -12.68 -18.47
N LYS A 240 -3.96 -11.94 -17.88
CA LYS A 240 -2.51 -12.19 -17.97
C LYS A 240 -1.93 -12.38 -16.58
N GLY A 241 -1.33 -13.54 -16.33
CA GLY A 241 -0.78 -13.88 -15.01
C GLY A 241 -1.83 -13.83 -13.88
N GLY A 242 -3.08 -14.18 -14.18
CA GLY A 242 -4.19 -14.12 -13.21
C GLY A 242 -4.85 -12.75 -13.00
N LEU A 243 -4.40 -11.69 -13.68
CA LEU A 243 -4.98 -10.34 -13.57
C LEU A 243 -5.74 -9.94 -14.84
N SER A 244 -6.86 -9.23 -14.72
CA SER A 244 -7.58 -8.67 -15.87
C SER A 244 -6.77 -7.55 -16.50
N VAL A 245 -6.41 -7.70 -17.77
CA VAL A 245 -5.62 -6.69 -18.52
C VAL A 245 -6.44 -6.00 -19.62
N ASP A 246 -7.55 -6.59 -20.03
CA ASP A 246 -8.50 -5.98 -20.96
C ASP A 246 -9.91 -6.63 -20.83
N THR A 247 -10.96 -5.92 -21.22
CA THR A 247 -12.34 -6.42 -21.28
C THR A 247 -13.19 -5.68 -22.32
N THR A 248 -14.19 -6.35 -22.89
CA THR A 248 -14.94 -5.80 -24.03
C THR A 248 -15.94 -4.73 -23.62
N MET A 249 -16.54 -4.85 -22.44
CA MET A 249 -17.49 -3.84 -21.97
C MET A 249 -16.76 -2.59 -21.50
N GLY A 250 -17.45 -1.46 -21.65
CA GLY A 250 -16.90 -0.12 -21.59
C GLY A 250 -17.06 0.58 -20.27
N MET A 251 -17.33 1.89 -20.38
CA MET A 251 -17.95 2.69 -19.33
C MET A 251 -19.30 2.11 -18.90
N THR A 252 -20.03 1.51 -19.85
CA THR A 252 -21.32 0.87 -19.62
C THR A 252 -21.34 -0.54 -20.20
N PRO A 253 -22.31 -1.39 -19.80
CA PRO A 253 -22.49 -2.73 -20.37
C PRO A 253 -22.95 -2.76 -21.84
N ALA A 254 -22.96 -1.63 -22.54
CA ALA A 254 -23.42 -1.53 -23.93
C ALA A 254 -22.29 -1.72 -24.96
N GLU A 255 -21.05 -1.37 -24.62
CA GLU A 255 -19.88 -1.56 -25.50
C GLU A 255 -19.49 -3.04 -25.61
N GLY A 256 -18.86 -3.42 -26.72
CA GLY A 256 -18.27 -4.72 -26.94
C GLY A 256 -19.10 -5.61 -27.85
N LEU A 257 -19.50 -6.76 -27.31
CA LEU A 257 -20.19 -7.79 -28.08
C LEU A 257 -21.61 -7.37 -28.47
N VAL A 258 -22.09 -7.94 -29.57
CA VAL A 258 -23.54 -8.00 -29.85
C VAL A 258 -24.19 -8.80 -28.72
N MET A 259 -25.35 -8.38 -28.23
CA MET A 259 -26.05 -9.04 -27.12
C MET A 259 -27.52 -9.32 -27.48
N GLY A 260 -28.34 -9.78 -26.53
CA GLY A 260 -29.74 -10.09 -26.78
C GLY A 260 -30.53 -8.90 -27.34
N THR A 261 -30.44 -7.75 -26.68
CA THR A 261 -31.12 -6.50 -27.07
C THR A 261 -30.19 -5.29 -27.25
N ARG A 262 -28.89 -5.46 -26.92
CA ARG A 262 -27.90 -4.39 -27.00
C ARG A 262 -27.07 -4.51 -28.27
N ALA A 263 -26.75 -3.37 -28.87
CA ALA A 263 -26.04 -3.30 -30.13
C ALA A 263 -24.58 -3.81 -30.07
N GLY A 264 -23.86 -3.60 -28.95
CA GLY A 264 -22.41 -3.75 -28.90
C GLY A 264 -21.71 -2.54 -29.53
N ASP A 265 -20.49 -2.72 -30.06
CA ASP A 265 -19.80 -1.58 -30.68
C ASP A 265 -20.52 -1.06 -31.92
N VAL A 266 -20.78 0.24 -31.90
CA VAL A 266 -21.30 1.04 -33.01
C VAL A 266 -20.38 2.23 -33.25
N ASP A 267 -20.44 2.81 -34.44
CA ASP A 267 -19.73 4.05 -34.75
C ASP A 267 -20.23 5.19 -33.84
N ALA A 268 -19.32 5.97 -33.24
CA ALA A 268 -19.68 7.15 -32.46
C ALA A 268 -20.47 8.19 -33.29
N GLY A 269 -20.21 8.27 -34.60
CA GLY A 269 -20.95 9.12 -35.53
C GLY A 269 -22.43 8.72 -35.70
N LEU A 270 -22.82 7.51 -35.31
CA LEU A 270 -24.20 7.04 -35.37
C LEU A 270 -25.14 7.90 -34.52
N PHE A 271 -24.67 8.38 -33.36
CA PHE A 271 -25.46 9.25 -32.48
C PHE A 271 -25.82 10.56 -33.17
N ALA A 272 -24.85 11.22 -33.81
CA ALA A 272 -25.08 12.45 -34.56
C ALA A 272 -26.02 12.21 -35.75
N PHE A 273 -25.80 11.13 -36.52
CA PHE A 273 -26.65 10.78 -37.64
C PHE A 273 -28.11 10.55 -37.23
N LEU A 274 -28.37 9.78 -36.16
CA LEU A 274 -29.73 9.52 -35.67
C LEU A 274 -30.37 10.80 -35.09
N SER A 275 -29.57 11.64 -34.43
CA SER A 275 -30.04 12.93 -33.93
C SER A 275 -30.48 13.86 -35.06
N GLU A 276 -29.75 13.91 -36.17
CA GLU A 276 -30.14 14.66 -37.37
C GLU A 276 -31.41 14.11 -38.03
N LYS A 277 -31.73 12.83 -37.81
CA LYS A 277 -32.99 12.20 -38.23
C LYS A 277 -34.15 12.46 -37.27
N GLY A 278 -33.94 13.24 -36.21
CA GLY A 278 -34.97 13.66 -35.28
C GLY A 278 -35.15 12.75 -34.07
N HIS A 279 -34.25 11.79 -33.84
CA HIS A 279 -34.25 10.99 -32.61
C HIS A 279 -33.54 11.74 -31.48
N SER A 280 -34.16 11.81 -30.31
CA SER A 280 -33.54 12.32 -29.10
C SER A 280 -32.47 11.36 -28.56
N ILE A 281 -31.54 11.87 -27.74
CA ILE A 281 -30.51 11.03 -27.08
C ILE A 281 -31.14 9.88 -26.28
N SER A 282 -32.26 10.12 -25.59
CA SER A 282 -32.95 9.07 -24.84
C SER A 282 -33.57 8.00 -25.75
N GLU A 283 -34.08 8.37 -26.92
CA GLU A 283 -34.61 7.41 -27.89
C GLU A 283 -33.48 6.58 -28.52
N ILE A 284 -32.34 7.21 -28.81
CA ILE A 284 -31.15 6.53 -29.33
C ILE A 284 -30.62 5.54 -28.29
N ASP A 285 -30.47 5.95 -27.03
CA ASP A 285 -30.03 5.06 -25.95
C ASP A 285 -30.96 3.86 -25.77
N ASN A 286 -32.28 4.10 -25.76
CA ASN A 286 -33.27 3.03 -25.68
C ASN A 286 -33.20 2.09 -26.91
N MET A 287 -33.03 2.64 -28.11
CA MET A 287 -32.89 1.86 -29.34
C MET A 287 -31.67 0.94 -29.27
N LEU A 288 -30.52 1.49 -28.87
CA LEU A 288 -29.26 0.76 -28.77
C LEU A 288 -29.24 -0.27 -27.63
N ASN A 289 -29.96 -0.06 -26.54
CA ASN A 289 -29.97 -0.95 -25.38
C ASN A 289 -31.11 -1.98 -25.35
N LYS A 290 -32.27 -1.66 -25.92
CA LYS A 290 -33.51 -2.47 -25.78
C LYS A 290 -34.07 -3.00 -27.09
N GLN A 291 -33.70 -2.42 -28.24
CA GLN A 291 -34.29 -2.75 -29.54
C GLN A 291 -33.25 -3.26 -30.57
N SER A 292 -31.99 -3.36 -30.18
CA SER A 292 -30.87 -3.73 -31.06
C SER A 292 -30.41 -5.18 -30.82
N GLY A 293 -29.16 -5.49 -31.17
CA GLY A 293 -28.57 -6.79 -30.91
C GLY A 293 -29.20 -7.92 -31.72
N LEU A 294 -29.30 -9.11 -31.12
CA LEU A 294 -29.96 -10.27 -31.73
C LEU A 294 -31.42 -9.96 -32.07
N LEU A 295 -32.14 -9.24 -31.21
CA LEU A 295 -33.53 -8.84 -31.47
C LEU A 295 -33.65 -7.98 -32.73
N GLY A 296 -32.88 -6.90 -32.80
CA GLY A 296 -32.94 -5.95 -33.92
C GLY A 296 -32.46 -6.54 -35.25
N LEU A 297 -31.44 -7.41 -35.21
CA LEU A 297 -30.92 -8.05 -36.43
C LEU A 297 -31.82 -9.19 -36.92
N SER A 298 -32.38 -9.99 -36.01
CA SER A 298 -33.18 -11.17 -36.38
C SER A 298 -34.64 -10.86 -36.70
N ASN A 299 -35.15 -9.72 -36.24
CA ASN A 299 -36.59 -9.40 -36.22
C ASN A 299 -37.44 -10.53 -35.64
N LEU A 300 -36.87 -11.30 -34.69
CA LEU A 300 -37.46 -12.53 -34.16
C LEU A 300 -37.44 -12.55 -32.63
N SER A 301 -36.25 -12.59 -32.03
CA SER A 301 -36.10 -12.81 -30.59
C SER A 301 -34.75 -12.30 -30.08
N ASN A 302 -34.69 -11.96 -28.81
CA ASN A 302 -33.45 -11.74 -28.07
C ASN A 302 -32.84 -13.04 -27.49
N ASP A 303 -33.58 -14.17 -27.53
CA ASP A 303 -33.09 -15.49 -27.13
C ASP A 303 -32.27 -16.11 -28.25
N PHE A 304 -30.98 -16.33 -27.98
CA PHE A 304 -30.04 -16.91 -28.94
C PHE A 304 -30.47 -18.29 -29.45
N ARG A 305 -31.13 -19.12 -28.63
CA ARG A 305 -31.61 -20.44 -29.05
C ARG A 305 -32.68 -20.32 -30.15
N ALA A 306 -33.60 -19.37 -29.99
CA ALA A 306 -34.62 -19.12 -30.99
C ALA A 306 -34.00 -18.60 -32.29
N VAL A 307 -33.02 -17.70 -32.21
CA VAL A 307 -32.27 -17.19 -33.38
C VAL A 307 -31.49 -18.30 -34.09
N SER A 308 -30.70 -19.09 -33.36
CA SER A 308 -29.88 -20.17 -33.93
C SER A 308 -30.68 -21.32 -34.52
N SER A 309 -31.89 -21.59 -33.99
CA SER A 309 -32.79 -22.61 -34.53
C SER A 309 -33.60 -22.16 -35.75
N SER A 310 -33.57 -20.87 -36.10
CA SER A 310 -34.41 -20.29 -37.14
C SER A 310 -33.74 -20.35 -38.51
N ASP A 311 -34.50 -20.75 -39.52
CA ASP A 311 -34.04 -20.72 -40.91
C ASP A 311 -34.18 -19.36 -41.61
N LYS A 312 -34.73 -18.35 -40.92
CA LYS A 312 -34.92 -17.01 -41.49
C LYS A 312 -33.56 -16.36 -41.86
N PRO A 313 -33.45 -15.71 -43.02
CA PRO A 313 -32.21 -15.02 -43.42
C PRO A 313 -31.68 -14.04 -42.36
N ASP A 314 -32.57 -13.21 -41.80
CA ASP A 314 -32.24 -12.24 -40.73
C ASP A 314 -31.68 -12.92 -39.46
N ALA A 315 -32.21 -14.10 -39.10
CA ALA A 315 -31.73 -14.84 -37.93
C ALA A 315 -30.33 -15.45 -38.17
N LYS A 316 -30.07 -15.95 -39.38
CA LYS A 316 -28.73 -16.41 -39.80
C LYS A 316 -27.73 -15.26 -39.77
N LEU A 317 -28.10 -14.10 -40.32
CA LEU A 317 -27.29 -12.89 -40.27
C LEU A 317 -27.01 -12.46 -38.82
N ALA A 318 -28.03 -12.43 -37.95
CA ALA A 318 -27.86 -12.07 -36.55
C ALA A 318 -26.83 -12.96 -35.84
N ARG A 319 -26.88 -14.27 -36.09
CA ARG A 319 -25.91 -15.23 -35.56
C ARG A 319 -24.51 -15.02 -36.14
N GLU A 320 -24.39 -14.82 -37.45
CA GLU A 320 -23.12 -14.56 -38.12
C GLU A 320 -22.44 -13.29 -37.58
N VAL A 321 -23.19 -12.20 -37.40
CA VAL A 321 -22.67 -10.95 -36.83
C VAL A 321 -22.23 -11.15 -35.37
N PHE A 322 -22.99 -11.91 -34.58
CA PHE A 322 -22.64 -12.25 -33.20
C PHE A 322 -21.32 -13.04 -33.12
N VAL A 323 -21.19 -14.11 -33.92
CA VAL A 323 -19.94 -14.91 -34.03
C VAL A 323 -18.78 -14.05 -34.50
N GLN A 324 -18.98 -13.24 -35.54
CA GLN A 324 -17.93 -12.40 -36.10
C GLN A 324 -17.41 -11.37 -35.09
N ARG A 325 -18.31 -10.78 -34.27
CA ARG A 325 -17.90 -9.84 -33.23
C ARG A 325 -17.05 -10.51 -32.14
N ILE A 326 -17.43 -11.73 -31.73
CA ILE A 326 -16.64 -12.53 -30.77
C ILE A 326 -15.25 -12.83 -31.35
N ARG A 327 -15.18 -13.26 -32.61
CA ARG A 327 -13.92 -13.59 -33.29
C ARG A 327 -12.96 -12.41 -33.38
N LYS A 328 -13.47 -11.19 -33.60
CA LYS A 328 -12.65 -9.97 -33.61
C LYS A 328 -11.94 -9.75 -32.27
N TYR A 329 -12.68 -9.82 -31.17
CA TYR A 329 -12.12 -9.67 -29.82
C TYR A 329 -11.23 -10.86 -29.41
N LEU A 330 -11.56 -12.08 -29.84
CA LEU A 330 -10.70 -13.23 -29.63
C LEU A 330 -9.33 -13.02 -30.27
N GLY A 331 -9.30 -12.53 -31.52
CA GLY A 331 -8.06 -12.20 -32.21
C GLY A 331 -7.25 -11.11 -31.49
N SER A 332 -7.90 -10.04 -31.02
CA SER A 332 -7.19 -8.97 -30.29
C SER A 332 -6.59 -9.48 -28.98
N TYR A 333 -7.30 -10.32 -28.23
CA TYR A 333 -6.80 -10.85 -26.96
C TYR A 333 -5.72 -11.92 -27.13
N ILE A 334 -5.74 -12.69 -28.22
CA ILE A 334 -4.61 -13.57 -28.57
C ILE A 334 -3.35 -12.73 -28.80
N VAL A 335 -3.47 -11.58 -29.47
CA VAL A 335 -2.33 -10.66 -29.70
C VAL A 335 -1.88 -10.00 -28.39
N GLU A 336 -2.80 -9.54 -27.55
CA GLU A 336 -2.50 -8.94 -26.24
C GLU A 336 -1.71 -9.89 -25.33
N LEU A 337 -1.95 -11.20 -25.46
CA LEU A 337 -1.22 -12.26 -24.76
C LEU A 337 0.01 -12.76 -25.53
N ASN A 338 0.40 -12.13 -26.64
CA ASN A 338 1.50 -12.54 -27.52
C ASN A 338 1.40 -14.01 -27.99
N GLY A 339 0.19 -14.53 -28.15
CA GLY A 339 -0.07 -15.93 -28.48
C GLY A 339 0.12 -16.92 -27.34
N ASP A 340 0.55 -16.48 -26.15
CA ASP A 340 0.74 -17.32 -24.96
C ASP A 340 -0.58 -17.44 -24.16
N VAL A 341 -1.50 -18.23 -24.71
CA VAL A 341 -2.83 -18.46 -24.14
C VAL A 341 -2.89 -19.86 -23.54
N ASP A 342 -2.99 -19.97 -22.21
CA ASP A 342 -3.14 -21.26 -21.54
C ASP A 342 -4.51 -21.88 -21.82
N ALA A 343 -5.57 -21.07 -21.73
CA ALA A 343 -6.92 -21.52 -22.05
C ALA A 343 -7.85 -20.43 -22.59
N ILE A 344 -8.76 -20.86 -23.48
CA ILE A 344 -9.94 -20.12 -23.89
C ILE A 344 -11.14 -20.74 -23.16
N VAL A 345 -11.87 -19.93 -22.38
CA VAL A 345 -12.91 -20.43 -21.48
C VAL A 345 -14.27 -19.87 -21.89
N PHE A 346 -15.20 -20.75 -22.23
CA PHE A 346 -16.59 -20.42 -22.49
C PHE A 346 -17.42 -20.58 -21.21
N THR A 347 -18.21 -19.57 -20.91
CA THR A 347 -19.12 -19.53 -19.76
C THR A 347 -20.38 -18.72 -20.10
N GLY A 348 -21.34 -18.67 -19.17
CA GLY A 348 -22.62 -18.00 -19.38
C GLY A 348 -23.59 -18.87 -20.18
N GLY A 349 -24.89 -18.58 -20.06
CA GLY A 349 -25.94 -19.48 -20.54
C GLY A 349 -25.85 -19.89 -22.03
N ILE A 350 -25.30 -19.04 -22.91
CA ILE A 350 -25.03 -19.38 -24.31
C ILE A 350 -23.71 -20.15 -24.43
N GLY A 351 -22.63 -19.66 -23.83
CA GLY A 351 -21.29 -20.26 -23.94
C GLY A 351 -21.20 -21.67 -23.35
N GLU A 352 -21.98 -21.94 -22.29
CA GLU A 352 -22.06 -23.24 -21.64
C GLU A 352 -22.84 -24.27 -22.44
N ASN A 353 -23.90 -23.86 -23.16
CA ASN A 353 -24.89 -24.78 -23.71
C ASN A 353 -24.85 -24.93 -25.24
N ASP A 354 -24.31 -23.95 -25.97
CA ASP A 354 -24.32 -23.97 -27.43
C ASP A 354 -22.99 -24.45 -28.01
N ALA A 355 -22.89 -25.76 -28.25
CA ALA A 355 -21.71 -26.38 -28.84
C ALA A 355 -21.42 -25.89 -30.27
N SER A 356 -22.46 -25.60 -31.07
CA SER A 356 -22.29 -25.12 -32.45
C SER A 356 -21.66 -23.73 -32.47
N LEU A 357 -22.11 -22.83 -31.60
CA LEU A 357 -21.51 -21.50 -31.46
C LEU A 357 -20.02 -21.60 -31.11
N ARG A 358 -19.65 -22.44 -30.12
CA ARG A 358 -18.24 -22.62 -29.75
C ARG A 358 -17.38 -23.10 -30.92
N ALA A 359 -17.91 -24.02 -31.72
CA ALA A 359 -17.22 -24.50 -32.91
C ALA A 359 -17.00 -23.37 -33.92
N ASP A 360 -18.03 -22.58 -34.22
CA ASP A 360 -17.97 -21.50 -35.20
C ASP A 360 -17.07 -20.32 -34.74
N VAL A 361 -17.05 -20.04 -33.44
CA VAL A 361 -16.13 -19.04 -32.85
C VAL A 361 -14.67 -19.46 -33.05
N LEU A 362 -14.37 -20.75 -32.96
CA LEU A 362 -13.00 -21.27 -33.07
C LEU A 362 -12.64 -21.78 -34.48
N ASP A 363 -13.56 -21.73 -35.42
CA ASP A 363 -13.35 -22.24 -36.77
C ASP A 363 -12.14 -21.57 -37.46
N GLY A 364 -11.33 -22.35 -38.18
CA GLY A 364 -10.13 -21.88 -38.87
C GLY A 364 -8.92 -21.50 -37.98
N LEU A 365 -9.04 -21.52 -36.63
CA LEU A 365 -7.94 -21.16 -35.72
C LEU A 365 -6.94 -22.30 -35.46
N SER A 366 -7.16 -23.48 -36.07
CA SER A 366 -6.24 -24.63 -35.95
C SER A 366 -4.83 -24.30 -36.46
N THR A 367 -4.71 -23.40 -37.43
CA THR A 367 -3.44 -22.92 -38.00
C THR A 367 -2.55 -22.21 -36.98
N ILE A 368 -3.14 -21.60 -35.95
CA ILE A 368 -2.43 -20.95 -34.84
C ILE A 368 -2.43 -21.80 -33.57
N GLY A 369 -2.84 -23.08 -33.67
CA GLY A 369 -2.79 -24.04 -32.58
C GLY A 369 -4.02 -24.03 -31.66
N ILE A 370 -5.16 -23.48 -32.08
CA ILE A 370 -6.42 -23.57 -31.33
C ILE A 370 -7.37 -24.50 -32.08
N ALA A 371 -7.65 -25.67 -31.53
CA ALA A 371 -8.47 -26.68 -32.20
C ALA A 371 -9.48 -27.33 -31.25
N ILE A 372 -10.75 -27.32 -31.62
CA ILE A 372 -11.84 -27.93 -30.86
C ILE A 372 -12.06 -29.39 -31.27
N ASP A 373 -12.37 -30.26 -30.31
CA ASP A 373 -12.78 -31.65 -30.55
C ASP A 373 -14.31 -31.73 -30.64
N SER A 374 -14.83 -32.07 -31.83
CA SER A 374 -16.27 -32.09 -32.07
C SER A 374 -17.04 -33.04 -31.14
N ALA A 375 -16.46 -34.20 -30.79
CA ALA A 375 -17.15 -35.17 -29.93
C ALA A 375 -17.20 -34.68 -28.47
N LYS A 376 -16.07 -34.17 -27.94
CA LYS A 376 -16.04 -33.59 -26.60
C LYS A 376 -16.92 -32.35 -26.48
N ASN A 377 -16.94 -31.52 -27.51
CA ASN A 377 -17.75 -30.31 -27.57
C ASN A 377 -19.24 -30.62 -27.56
N LEU A 378 -19.70 -31.61 -28.35
CA LEU A 378 -21.09 -32.07 -28.34
C LEU A 378 -21.47 -32.74 -27.00
N ALA A 379 -20.53 -33.42 -26.36
CA ALA A 379 -20.72 -34.00 -25.03
C ALA A 379 -20.66 -32.97 -23.88
N ASN A 380 -20.43 -31.69 -24.20
CA ASN A 380 -20.26 -30.61 -23.24
C ASN A 380 -19.22 -30.92 -22.15
N SER A 381 -18.10 -31.54 -22.55
CA SER A 381 -17.00 -31.87 -21.64
C SER A 381 -16.36 -30.61 -21.06
N LEU A 382 -15.74 -30.72 -19.88
CA LEU A 382 -15.03 -29.60 -19.25
C LEU A 382 -13.90 -29.05 -20.14
N ASP A 383 -13.13 -29.93 -20.78
CA ASP A 383 -12.14 -29.60 -21.81
C ASP A 383 -12.63 -30.13 -23.16
N VAL A 384 -13.04 -29.21 -24.03
CA VAL A 384 -13.54 -29.50 -25.39
C VAL A 384 -12.43 -29.37 -26.44
N GLY A 385 -11.18 -29.14 -26.03
CA GLY A 385 -10.04 -29.04 -26.93
C GLY A 385 -9.63 -30.39 -27.55
N ALA A 386 -9.21 -30.32 -28.82
CA ALA A 386 -8.50 -31.41 -29.48
C ALA A 386 -7.12 -31.60 -28.84
N SER A 387 -6.60 -32.83 -28.88
CA SER A 387 -5.29 -33.16 -28.30
C SER A 387 -4.13 -32.38 -28.93
N VAL A 388 -4.29 -31.93 -30.18
CA VAL A 388 -3.30 -31.12 -30.92
C VAL A 388 -3.39 -29.63 -30.61
N SER A 389 -4.40 -29.18 -29.85
CA SER A 389 -4.57 -27.78 -29.46
C SER A 389 -3.48 -27.39 -28.46
N LYS A 390 -2.78 -26.28 -28.72
CA LYS A 390 -1.78 -25.70 -27.83
C LYS A 390 -2.43 -25.07 -26.59
N SER A 391 -3.56 -24.40 -26.79
CA SER A 391 -4.39 -23.85 -25.71
C SER A 391 -5.48 -24.83 -25.33
N LYS A 392 -5.80 -24.93 -24.03
CA LYS A 392 -7.00 -25.62 -23.56
C LYS A 392 -8.24 -24.85 -24.00
N ILE A 393 -9.33 -25.57 -24.28
CA ILE A 393 -10.62 -24.96 -24.58
C ILE A 393 -11.59 -25.48 -23.54
N LEU A 394 -11.93 -24.63 -22.57
CA LEU A 394 -12.68 -25.04 -21.40
C LEU A 394 -14.13 -24.54 -21.49
N VAL A 395 -15.06 -25.34 -20.97
CA VAL A 395 -16.46 -24.94 -20.75
C VAL A 395 -16.71 -25.00 -19.26
N ILE A 396 -16.77 -23.85 -18.60
CA ILE A 396 -16.89 -23.74 -17.15
C ILE A 396 -18.19 -23.01 -16.82
N PRO A 397 -19.17 -23.67 -16.18
CA PRO A 397 -20.37 -22.99 -15.72
C PRO A 397 -20.05 -21.93 -14.68
N THR A 398 -20.56 -20.71 -14.85
CA THR A 398 -20.31 -19.65 -13.87
C THR A 398 -21.22 -19.78 -12.66
N ASN A 399 -20.75 -19.31 -11.50
CA ASN A 399 -21.54 -19.22 -10.28
C ASN A 399 -21.25 -17.88 -9.58
N GLU A 400 -21.92 -16.83 -10.04
CA GLU A 400 -21.75 -15.47 -9.54
C GLU A 400 -22.13 -15.38 -8.05
N GLU A 401 -23.22 -16.03 -7.64
CA GLU A 401 -23.69 -16.01 -6.26
C GLU A 401 -22.69 -16.67 -5.29
N LEU A 402 -22.06 -17.77 -5.68
CA LEU A 402 -20.97 -18.37 -4.92
C LEU A 402 -19.75 -17.45 -4.87
N SER A 403 -19.38 -16.85 -6.00
CA SER A 403 -18.27 -15.88 -6.08
C SER A 403 -18.46 -14.72 -5.09
N ILE A 404 -19.66 -14.13 -5.08
CA ILE A 404 -20.03 -13.05 -4.15
C ILE A 404 -19.96 -13.55 -2.72
N SER A 405 -20.45 -14.76 -2.44
CA SER A 405 -20.43 -15.33 -1.10
C SER A 405 -19.00 -15.51 -0.56
N LEU A 406 -18.10 -16.09 -1.35
CA LEU A 406 -16.70 -16.31 -0.94
C LEU A 406 -15.97 -14.98 -0.74
N GLN A 407 -16.14 -14.03 -1.67
CA GLN A 407 -15.58 -12.68 -1.57
C GLN A 407 -16.11 -11.91 -0.35
N SER A 408 -17.39 -12.08 -0.01
CA SER A 408 -18.00 -11.42 1.15
C SER A 408 -17.48 -11.97 2.47
N VAL A 409 -17.33 -13.29 2.57
CA VAL A 409 -16.75 -13.95 3.75
C VAL A 409 -15.30 -13.52 3.98
N GLU A 410 -14.52 -13.43 2.90
CA GLU A 410 -13.13 -12.99 2.95
C GLU A 410 -13.03 -11.51 3.34
N ALA A 411 -13.79 -10.63 2.69
CA ALA A 411 -13.77 -9.19 2.97
C ALA A 411 -14.28 -8.83 4.37
N ALA A 412 -15.26 -9.58 4.90
CA ALA A 412 -15.77 -9.35 6.24
C ALA A 412 -14.89 -9.96 7.35
N ASN A 413 -13.78 -10.62 7.00
CA ASN A 413 -12.81 -11.22 7.92
C ASN A 413 -13.42 -12.16 8.98
N ILE A 414 -14.48 -12.91 8.60
CA ILE A 414 -15.25 -13.76 9.53
C ILE A 414 -14.75 -15.21 9.54
N LEU A 415 -13.57 -15.46 8.97
CA LEU A 415 -13.00 -16.78 8.98
C LEU A 415 -12.53 -17.13 10.39
N PRO A 416 -12.81 -18.35 10.88
CA PRO A 416 -12.21 -18.80 12.13
C PRO A 416 -10.69 -18.76 11.98
N PRO A 417 -9.95 -18.23 12.98
CA PRO A 417 -8.50 -18.26 12.95
C PRO A 417 -8.01 -19.71 12.83
N PRO A 418 -6.84 -19.97 12.22
CA PRO A 418 -6.13 -21.22 12.43
C PRO A 418 -6.07 -21.46 13.95
N LYS A 419 -6.48 -22.63 14.42
CA LYS A 419 -6.54 -22.91 15.86
C LYS A 419 -5.13 -22.89 16.46
N GLU A 420 -4.76 -21.78 17.09
CA GLU A 420 -3.67 -21.69 18.06
C GLU A 420 -4.21 -21.37 19.46
N SER A 421 -3.58 -21.97 20.46
CA SER A 421 -4.07 -22.08 21.83
C SER A 421 -3.92 -20.78 22.62
N ALA A 422 -5.00 -20.32 23.22
CA ALA A 422 -5.05 -19.15 24.10
C ALA A 422 -4.28 -19.35 25.41
N LEU A 423 -3.44 -18.37 25.78
CA LEU A 423 -2.99 -18.11 27.16
C LEU A 423 -3.02 -16.60 27.43
N ALA A 424 -3.71 -16.21 28.50
CA ALA A 424 -3.95 -14.82 28.94
C ALA A 424 -2.74 -14.21 29.69
N PRO A 425 -2.57 -12.87 29.70
CA PRO A 425 -1.43 -12.22 30.33
C PRO A 425 -1.63 -12.03 31.85
N LYS A 426 -0.55 -12.15 32.61
CA LYS A 426 -0.47 -11.71 34.02
C LYS A 426 0.66 -10.70 34.21
N LYS A 427 0.33 -9.68 35.00
CA LYS A 427 1.17 -8.57 35.49
C LYS A 427 2.47 -9.03 36.14
N SER A 428 3.56 -8.27 35.98
CA SER A 428 4.69 -8.29 36.91
C SER A 428 5.28 -6.90 37.14
N ASN A 429 5.81 -6.73 38.36
CA ASN A 429 6.24 -5.51 39.01
C ASN A 429 7.59 -4.96 38.52
N ASN A 430 7.73 -3.64 38.66
CA ASN A 430 8.95 -2.83 38.56
C ASN A 430 10.12 -3.30 39.45
N SER A 431 11.34 -3.16 38.94
CA SER A 431 12.48 -2.68 39.72
C SER A 431 13.59 -2.09 38.82
N ASN A 432 13.99 -0.86 39.16
CA ASN A 432 15.02 0.01 38.58
C ASN A 432 16.40 -0.65 38.37
N ASN A 433 17.10 -0.26 37.29
CA ASN A 433 18.41 0.40 37.40
C ASN A 433 18.88 1.03 36.08
N LYS A 434 19.26 2.32 36.16
CA LYS A 434 19.85 3.16 35.10
C LYS A 434 21.36 2.87 34.97
N ALA A 435 21.87 2.84 33.73
CA ALA A 435 23.22 3.29 33.39
C ALA A 435 23.34 3.63 31.89
N ASN A 436 23.97 4.78 31.61
CA ASN A 436 24.23 5.45 30.33
C ASN A 436 24.85 4.58 29.22
N THR A 437 24.27 4.63 28.00
CA THR A 437 24.94 4.43 26.71
C THR A 437 24.25 5.26 25.62
N ASN A 438 25.03 5.92 24.75
CA ASN A 438 24.67 6.67 23.52
C ASN A 438 23.19 7.07 23.35
N LYS A 439 22.86 8.35 23.55
CA LYS A 439 21.53 8.91 23.25
C LYS A 439 21.24 8.79 21.74
N GLU A 440 20.48 7.78 21.34
CA GLU A 440 19.85 7.70 20.02
C GLU A 440 18.67 8.69 19.97
N CYS A 441 18.63 9.53 18.93
CA CYS A 441 17.49 10.42 18.69
C CYS A 441 16.25 9.60 18.37
N ARG A 442 15.21 9.73 19.19
CA ARG A 442 13.93 9.02 19.01
C ARG A 442 13.06 9.76 18.00
N ALA A 443 12.24 9.04 17.23
CA ALA A 443 11.25 9.66 16.37
C ALA A 443 9.85 9.09 16.54
N LEU A 444 8.87 9.96 16.34
CA LEU A 444 7.46 9.62 16.29
C LEU A 444 6.86 10.23 15.03
N PHE A 445 6.23 9.41 14.21
CA PHE A 445 5.65 9.83 12.95
C PHE A 445 4.17 10.16 13.14
N ALA A 446 3.81 11.44 13.06
CA ALA A 446 2.42 11.88 13.13
C ALA A 446 1.80 11.93 11.72
N HIS A 447 0.67 11.26 11.56
CA HIS A 447 -0.10 11.27 10.31
C HIS A 447 -1.53 11.73 10.55
N GLY A 448 -1.88 12.93 10.07
CA GLY A 448 -3.23 13.51 10.16
C GLY A 448 -4.13 13.19 8.96
N MET A 449 -5.36 12.77 9.24
CA MET A 449 -6.41 12.46 8.26
C MET A 449 -7.20 13.71 7.81
N ASP A 450 -8.12 13.54 6.85
CA ASP A 450 -8.98 14.63 6.39
C ASP A 450 -10.06 14.95 7.43
N GLY A 451 -10.02 16.18 7.94
CA GLY A 451 -10.85 16.61 9.04
C GLY A 451 -10.67 18.10 9.32
N SER A 452 -11.77 18.80 9.60
CA SER A 452 -11.82 20.25 9.78
C SER A 452 -11.65 20.67 11.24
N TYR A 453 -11.25 19.77 12.13
CA TYR A 453 -10.94 20.14 13.51
C TYR A 453 -9.52 20.73 13.63
N VAL A 454 -9.43 21.86 14.35
CA VAL A 454 -8.32 22.83 14.26
C VAL A 454 -7.43 22.79 15.51
N ALA A 455 -7.57 21.79 16.37
CA ALA A 455 -6.52 21.55 17.34
C ALA A 455 -5.28 21.11 16.55
N ASP A 456 -4.12 21.74 16.74
CA ASP A 456 -2.89 21.22 16.12
C ASP A 456 -2.32 20.17 17.07
N GLU A 457 -2.78 18.92 16.93
CA GLU A 457 -2.42 17.85 17.86
C GLU A 457 -0.92 17.55 17.83
N GLU A 458 -0.24 17.83 16.71
CA GLU A 458 1.21 17.75 16.60
C GLU A 458 1.91 18.74 17.55
N LEU A 459 1.39 19.97 17.66
CA LEU A 459 1.93 21.01 18.55
C LEU A 459 1.79 20.57 20.02
N ALA A 460 0.59 20.11 20.38
CA ALA A 460 0.31 19.65 21.74
C ALA A 460 1.15 18.43 22.11
N LEU A 461 1.31 17.47 21.18
CA LEU A 461 2.14 16.29 21.39
C LEU A 461 3.62 16.66 21.61
N LEU A 462 4.18 17.55 20.79
CA LEU A 462 5.55 18.03 20.96
C LEU A 462 5.74 18.78 22.29
N GLN A 463 4.74 19.54 22.74
CA GLN A 463 4.75 20.22 24.04
C GLN A 463 4.91 19.22 25.20
N ARG A 464 4.22 18.07 25.15
CA ARG A 464 4.34 17.02 26.18
C ARG A 464 5.73 16.39 26.20
N PHE A 465 6.30 16.09 25.03
CA PHE A 465 7.65 15.54 24.95
C PHE A 465 8.72 16.55 25.40
N SER A 466 8.57 17.83 25.04
CA SER A 466 9.49 18.91 25.47
C SER A 466 9.51 19.13 26.98
N ALA A 467 8.45 18.74 27.69
CA ALA A 467 8.40 18.79 29.15
C ALA A 467 9.18 17.65 29.84
N ARG A 468 9.53 16.59 29.11
CA ARG A 468 10.20 15.38 29.63
C ARG A 468 11.60 15.15 29.06
N LEU A 469 11.92 15.73 27.90
CA LEU A 469 13.18 15.56 27.18
C LEU A 469 13.90 16.91 27.03
N GLU A 470 15.24 16.89 26.94
CA GLU A 470 16.03 18.12 26.95
C GLU A 470 16.08 18.80 25.57
N THR A 471 16.21 18.02 24.50
CA THR A 471 16.28 18.55 23.13
C THR A 471 15.24 17.90 22.22
N CYS A 472 14.21 18.64 21.83
CA CYS A 472 13.18 18.20 20.90
C CYS A 472 13.25 18.95 19.57
N GLY A 473 12.77 18.31 18.50
CA GLY A 473 12.64 18.94 17.18
C GLY A 473 11.36 18.55 16.45
N TYR A 474 11.10 19.26 15.36
CA TYR A 474 9.99 19.02 14.46
C TYR A 474 10.50 18.96 13.02
N PHE A 475 10.15 17.90 12.30
CA PHE A 475 10.62 17.68 10.94
C PHE A 475 9.46 17.33 9.99
N ARG A 476 9.36 18.01 8.84
CA ARG A 476 8.38 17.70 7.80
C ARG A 476 9.03 16.98 6.62
N CYS A 477 8.58 15.78 6.29
CA CYS A 477 9.13 15.04 5.14
C CYS A 477 8.97 15.81 3.83
N ILE A 478 7.78 16.37 3.61
CA ILE A 478 7.46 17.28 2.51
C ILE A 478 6.86 18.56 3.11
N ALA A 479 7.47 19.72 2.85
CA ALA A 479 6.94 21.02 3.23
C ALA A 479 5.85 21.49 2.25
N ARG A 480 4.82 22.18 2.75
CA ARG A 480 3.80 22.84 1.93
C ARG A 480 4.25 24.22 1.46
N ASP A 481 3.84 24.59 0.27
CA ASP A 481 4.00 25.95 -0.25
C ASP A 481 2.89 26.86 0.32
N GLY A 482 3.25 27.77 1.23
CA GLY A 482 2.36 28.82 1.74
C GLY A 482 2.53 30.16 1.00
N PRO A 483 1.80 31.22 1.41
CA PRO A 483 2.12 32.59 1.02
C PRO A 483 3.61 32.88 1.28
N ASN A 484 4.34 33.37 0.27
CA ASN A 484 5.80 33.54 0.31
C ASN A 484 6.65 32.25 0.35
N HIS A 485 6.09 31.09 0.00
CA HIS A 485 6.79 29.78 -0.04
C HIS A 485 7.24 29.25 1.34
N GLU A 486 6.59 29.67 2.43
CA GLU A 486 6.88 29.18 3.78
C GLU A 486 5.77 28.23 4.30
N ASP A 487 6.15 27.12 4.92
CA ASP A 487 5.23 26.19 5.58
C ASP A 487 4.84 26.73 6.97
N TYR A 488 3.58 27.12 7.14
CA TYR A 488 3.09 27.75 8.38
C TYR A 488 3.29 26.88 9.63
N LYS A 489 3.31 25.54 9.52
CA LYS A 489 3.54 24.66 10.67
C LYS A 489 5.00 24.71 11.11
N ILE A 490 5.93 24.79 10.17
CA ILE A 490 7.37 24.95 10.49
C ILE A 490 7.58 26.26 11.24
N THR A 491 6.98 27.35 10.74
CA THR A 491 7.05 28.67 11.38
C THR A 491 6.44 28.64 12.78
N LEU A 492 5.24 28.07 12.95
CA LEU A 492 4.58 27.90 14.24
C LEU A 492 5.44 27.12 15.24
N MET A 493 5.94 25.95 14.85
CA MET A 493 6.73 25.07 15.72
C MET A 493 8.05 25.72 16.12
N ARG A 494 8.74 26.37 15.17
CA ARG A 494 10.01 27.06 15.43
C ARG A 494 9.84 28.20 16.42
N GLU A 495 8.83 29.05 16.21
CA GLU A 495 8.60 30.24 17.03
C GLU A 495 8.06 29.89 18.42
N HIS A 496 7.12 28.94 18.52
CA HIS A 496 6.52 28.53 19.78
C HIS A 496 7.50 27.79 20.70
N PHE A 497 8.34 26.90 20.15
CA PHE A 497 9.33 26.13 20.91
C PHE A 497 10.73 26.77 20.95
N HIS A 498 10.92 27.93 20.32
CA HIS A 498 12.21 28.60 20.18
C HIS A 498 13.32 27.67 19.64
N LEU A 499 12.99 26.92 18.58
CA LEU A 499 13.94 25.98 17.96
C LEU A 499 15.05 26.76 17.23
N ASP A 500 16.28 26.65 17.74
CA ASP A 500 17.46 27.40 17.28
C ASP A 500 18.06 26.75 16.00
N CYS A 501 17.27 26.69 14.94
CA CYS A 501 17.67 26.09 13.65
C CYS A 501 17.10 26.84 12.45
N ASP A 502 17.81 26.74 11.33
CA ASP A 502 17.36 27.29 10.05
C ASP A 502 16.11 26.55 9.54
N PRO A 503 15.03 27.23 9.12
CA PRO A 503 13.81 26.58 8.63
C PRO A 503 14.04 25.57 7.50
N GLU A 504 15.06 25.74 6.63
CA GLU A 504 15.39 24.78 5.56
C GLU A 504 15.88 23.41 6.07
N SER A 505 16.34 23.37 7.32
CA SER A 505 16.76 22.14 7.99
C SER A 505 15.58 21.35 8.59
N MET A 506 14.42 21.98 8.77
CA MET A 506 13.23 21.38 9.38
C MET A 506 12.34 20.62 8.37
N TYR A 507 12.76 20.53 7.10
CA TYR A 507 12.04 19.73 6.10
C TYR A 507 12.95 19.02 5.10
N GLY A 508 12.45 17.91 4.54
CA GLY A 508 13.14 17.11 3.53
C GLY A 508 13.18 17.81 2.16
N VAL A 509 12.02 17.96 1.54
CA VAL A 509 11.85 18.61 0.23
C VAL A 509 10.60 19.49 0.24
N THR A 510 10.48 20.40 -0.74
CA THR A 510 9.23 21.12 -0.98
C THR A 510 8.23 20.25 -1.74
N ALA A 511 6.94 20.60 -1.71
CA ALA A 511 5.91 19.88 -2.46
C ALA A 511 6.18 19.92 -3.97
N ASP A 512 6.60 21.07 -4.50
CA ASP A 512 7.00 21.22 -5.91
C ASP A 512 8.19 20.31 -6.29
N GLU A 513 9.24 20.25 -5.46
CA GLU A 513 10.37 19.34 -5.71
C GLU A 513 9.94 17.87 -5.68
N ALA A 514 9.08 17.48 -4.72
CA ALA A 514 8.57 16.13 -4.63
C ALA A 514 7.73 15.75 -5.86
N MET A 515 6.90 16.67 -6.37
CA MET A 515 6.11 16.46 -7.60
C MET A 515 6.99 16.28 -8.83
N ASP A 516 8.01 17.11 -8.99
CA ASP A 516 8.92 17.01 -10.14
C ASP A 516 9.70 15.69 -10.14
N MET A 517 10.24 15.28 -8.98
CA MET A 517 10.97 14.02 -8.85
C MET A 517 10.07 12.80 -9.12
N LEU A 518 8.82 12.80 -8.65
CA LEU A 518 7.88 11.70 -8.89
C LEU A 518 7.40 11.65 -10.34
N ALA A 519 7.19 12.79 -10.99
CA ALA A 519 6.85 12.87 -12.42
C ALA A 519 7.93 12.25 -13.31
N HIS A 520 9.20 12.33 -12.89
CA HIS A 520 10.35 11.72 -13.56
C HIS A 520 10.67 10.29 -13.09
N GLY A 521 9.83 9.68 -12.25
CA GLY A 521 10.03 8.32 -11.73
C GLY A 521 11.20 8.18 -10.75
N GLN A 522 11.65 9.27 -10.12
CA GLN A 522 12.81 9.32 -9.22
C GLN A 522 12.43 9.08 -7.75
N THR A 523 11.54 8.12 -7.49
CA THR A 523 10.99 7.85 -6.14
C THR A 523 12.08 7.48 -5.12
N ASP A 524 13.05 6.66 -5.49
CA ASP A 524 14.14 6.26 -4.59
C ASP A 524 15.03 7.45 -4.19
N ALA A 525 15.31 8.35 -5.15
CA ALA A 525 16.11 9.54 -4.90
C ALA A 525 15.38 10.54 -4.00
N LEU A 526 14.06 10.63 -4.12
CA LEU A 526 13.22 11.44 -3.23
C LEU A 526 13.33 10.96 -1.77
N TYR A 527 13.16 9.66 -1.52
CA TYR A 527 13.32 9.08 -0.19
C TYR A 527 14.73 9.31 0.36
N GLU A 528 15.76 9.11 -0.47
CA GLU A 528 17.15 9.32 -0.10
C GLU A 528 17.43 10.77 0.34
N LYS A 529 16.90 11.76 -0.40
CA LYS A 529 17.05 13.18 -0.09
C LYS A 529 16.40 13.53 1.25
N ILE A 530 15.17 13.04 1.49
CA ILE A 530 14.43 13.29 2.74
C ILE A 530 15.17 12.65 3.94
N LEU A 531 15.58 11.38 3.82
CA LEU A 531 16.31 10.67 4.87
C LEU A 531 17.63 11.35 5.22
N THR A 532 18.36 11.83 4.22
CA THR A 532 19.65 12.52 4.43
C THR A 532 19.47 13.78 5.27
N LYS A 533 18.47 14.61 4.95
CA LYS A 533 18.16 15.81 5.73
C LYS A 533 17.65 15.49 7.13
N TYR A 534 16.77 14.50 7.26
CA TYR A 534 16.25 14.05 8.55
C TYR A 534 17.38 13.60 9.48
N LEU A 535 18.28 12.73 9.01
CA LEU A 535 19.40 12.23 9.82
C LEU A 535 20.35 13.35 10.24
N ALA A 536 20.60 14.34 9.38
CA ALA A 536 21.37 15.53 9.73
C ALA A 536 20.68 16.36 10.82
N TYR A 537 19.35 16.53 10.72
CA TYR A 537 18.56 17.26 11.71
C TYR A 537 18.48 16.55 13.08
N CYS A 538 18.60 15.22 13.11
CA CYS A 538 18.48 14.43 14.34
C CYS A 538 19.75 14.34 15.19
N GLN A 539 20.93 14.74 14.68
CA GLN A 539 22.22 14.45 15.34
C GLN A 539 22.36 15.05 16.75
N ASP A 540 21.67 16.17 17.03
CA ASP A 540 21.76 16.94 18.26
C ASP A 540 20.47 16.90 19.12
N LYS A 541 19.55 15.98 18.81
CA LYS A 541 18.20 15.94 19.41
C LYS A 541 17.95 14.62 20.13
N ASP A 542 17.24 14.69 21.25
CA ASP A 542 16.75 13.52 21.99
C ASP A 542 15.49 12.95 21.32
N PHE A 543 14.67 13.82 20.72
CA PHE A 543 13.41 13.44 20.09
C PHE A 543 13.05 14.35 18.91
N VAL A 544 12.55 13.76 17.82
CA VAL A 544 12.00 14.49 16.68
C VAL A 544 10.59 13.99 16.38
N LEU A 545 9.62 14.91 16.42
CA LEU A 545 8.28 14.66 15.89
C LEU A 545 8.32 14.84 14.37
N VAL A 546 8.06 13.76 13.64
CA VAL A 546 8.05 13.77 12.17
C VAL A 546 6.62 13.88 11.67
N SER A 547 6.36 14.80 10.74
CA SER A 547 5.07 14.98 10.08
C SER A 547 5.23 14.94 8.56
N ASN A 548 4.14 14.75 7.84
CA ASN A 548 4.10 14.87 6.38
C ASN A 548 3.05 15.87 5.93
N SER A 549 3.26 16.51 4.78
CA SER A 549 2.19 17.25 4.11
C SER A 549 1.33 16.31 3.27
N LYS A 550 0.06 16.68 3.12
CA LYS A 550 -0.84 15.99 2.18
C LYS A 550 -0.26 16.13 0.78
N PHE A 551 0.02 14.99 0.14
CA PHE A 551 0.67 14.92 -1.16
C PHE A 551 -0.01 13.86 -2.04
N GLY A 552 -0.69 14.30 -3.11
CA GLY A 552 -1.32 13.44 -4.11
C GLY A 552 -2.44 12.51 -3.58
N SER A 553 -2.94 11.63 -4.46
CA SER A 553 -3.98 10.64 -4.12
C SER A 553 -3.45 9.40 -3.36
N ASP A 554 -2.13 9.22 -3.29
CA ASP A 554 -1.43 8.10 -2.63
C ASP A 554 -0.75 8.49 -1.30
N GLY A 555 -1.14 9.62 -0.71
CA GLY A 555 -0.45 10.23 0.44
C GLY A 555 -0.31 9.33 1.68
N VAL A 556 -1.23 8.40 1.91
CA VAL A 556 -1.16 7.42 3.01
C VAL A 556 -0.05 6.39 2.78
N ASN A 557 0.06 5.86 1.55
CA ASN A 557 1.08 4.88 1.20
C ASN A 557 2.48 5.50 1.27
N PHE A 558 2.65 6.72 0.76
CA PHE A 558 3.90 7.45 0.91
C PHE A 558 4.27 7.70 2.38
N ALA A 559 3.30 8.10 3.22
CA ALA A 559 3.51 8.30 4.65
C ALA A 559 3.91 7.01 5.38
N ALA A 560 3.24 5.88 5.08
CA ALA A 560 3.59 4.57 5.62
C ALA A 560 5.01 4.13 5.20
N GLN A 561 5.35 4.29 3.92
CA GLN A 561 6.68 3.98 3.42
C GLN A 561 7.76 4.89 4.01
N MET A 562 7.44 6.15 4.30
CA MET A 562 8.35 7.09 4.94
C MET A 562 8.55 6.77 6.41
N ALA A 563 7.48 6.51 7.17
CA ALA A 563 7.56 6.06 8.55
C ALA A 563 8.38 4.77 8.67
N GLN A 564 8.20 3.83 7.73
CA GLN A 564 9.02 2.63 7.61
C GLN A 564 10.48 2.96 7.29
N ALA A 565 10.73 3.88 6.35
CA ALA A 565 12.09 4.28 5.98
C ALA A 565 12.82 5.02 7.10
N LEU A 566 12.10 5.69 8.00
CA LEU A 566 12.63 6.39 9.16
C LEU A 566 12.75 5.48 10.40
N ASP A 567 12.23 4.26 10.33
CA ASP A 567 12.12 3.33 11.46
C ASP A 567 11.41 3.96 12.67
N SER A 568 10.35 4.72 12.38
CA SER A 568 9.61 5.49 13.37
C SER A 568 8.23 4.89 13.59
N PRO A 569 7.80 4.61 14.84
CA PRO A 569 6.41 4.30 15.12
C PRO A 569 5.52 5.48 14.70
N ALA A 570 4.26 5.18 14.39
CA ALA A 570 3.29 6.15 13.90
C ALA A 570 2.16 6.41 14.89
N VAL A 571 1.75 7.67 15.01
CA VAL A 571 0.51 8.11 15.65
C VAL A 571 -0.42 8.64 14.57
N LEU A 572 -1.64 8.13 14.56
CA LEU A 572 -2.67 8.56 13.61
C LEU A 572 -3.53 9.63 14.26
N ILE A 573 -3.78 10.72 13.55
CA ILE A 573 -4.60 11.84 14.02
C ILE A 573 -5.83 11.91 13.12
N GLY A 574 -7.02 11.91 13.68
CA GLY A 574 -8.28 11.97 12.94
C GLY A 574 -9.39 12.71 13.64
N ASP A 575 -10.50 12.94 12.93
CA ASP A 575 -11.69 13.57 13.48
C ASP A 575 -12.72 12.54 13.94
N ALA A 576 -13.57 12.94 14.90
CA ALA A 576 -14.70 12.15 15.36
C ALA A 576 -15.64 11.80 14.19
N GLY A 577 -16.01 10.53 14.07
CA GLY A 577 -16.79 9.98 12.96
C GLY A 577 -15.95 9.33 11.85
N ASN A 578 -14.62 9.47 11.89
CA ASN A 578 -13.68 8.85 10.94
C ASN A 578 -12.88 7.69 11.57
N GLU A 579 -13.35 7.10 12.66
CA GLU A 579 -12.67 6.01 13.39
C GLU A 579 -12.44 4.78 12.49
N GLY A 580 -13.36 4.52 11.56
CA GLY A 580 -13.20 3.48 10.56
C GLY A 580 -12.09 3.77 9.54
N GLU A 581 -11.89 5.03 9.17
CA GLU A 581 -10.80 5.44 8.28
C GLU A 581 -9.44 5.32 9.01
N LEU A 582 -9.38 5.67 10.30
CA LEU A 582 -8.18 5.46 11.14
C LEU A 582 -7.75 3.99 11.13
N ALA A 583 -8.70 3.05 11.17
CA ALA A 583 -8.43 1.63 11.11
C ALA A 583 -7.80 1.20 9.76
N VAL A 584 -8.32 1.73 8.65
CA VAL A 584 -7.80 1.45 7.30
C VAL A 584 -6.39 2.00 7.14
N VAL A 585 -6.17 3.24 7.59
CA VAL A 585 -4.84 3.88 7.56
C VAL A 585 -3.86 3.10 8.45
N ALA A 586 -4.28 2.71 9.65
CA ALA A 586 -3.46 1.89 10.54
C ALA A 586 -3.05 0.56 9.89
N GLU A 587 -3.96 -0.08 9.18
CA GLU A 587 -3.66 -1.32 8.48
C GLU A 587 -2.65 -1.11 7.35
N GLU A 588 -2.72 0.02 6.63
CA GLU A 588 -1.74 0.35 5.60
C GLU A 588 -0.33 0.59 6.19
N PHE A 589 -0.24 1.29 7.33
CA PHE A 589 1.02 1.44 8.07
C PHE A 589 1.54 0.08 8.56
N ARG A 590 0.67 -0.80 9.07
CA ARG A 590 1.04 -2.16 9.50
C ARG A 590 1.49 -3.06 8.34
N LYS A 591 0.87 -2.97 7.16
CA LYS A 591 1.36 -3.65 5.93
C LYS A 591 2.77 -3.18 5.56
N GLY A 592 3.06 -1.91 5.78
CA GLY A 592 4.40 -1.32 5.70
C GLY A 592 5.35 -1.75 6.84
N SER A 593 4.95 -2.65 7.73
CA SER A 593 5.73 -3.05 8.92
C SER A 593 6.03 -1.89 9.87
N VAL A 594 5.18 -0.85 9.91
CA VAL A 594 5.28 0.27 10.85
C VAL A 594 4.41 -0.02 12.07
N ASP A 595 4.98 0.15 13.27
CA ASP A 595 4.20 0.06 14.50
C ASP A 595 3.28 1.28 14.64
N VAL A 596 1.99 1.03 14.88
CA VAL A 596 0.99 2.09 15.07
C VAL A 596 0.75 2.21 16.57
N ALA A 597 1.39 3.21 17.18
CA ALA A 597 1.42 3.40 18.62
C ALA A 597 0.03 3.74 19.19
N GLY A 598 -0.82 4.39 18.38
CA GLY A 598 -2.21 4.66 18.70
C GLY A 598 -2.83 5.75 17.83
N ALA A 599 -3.98 6.25 18.28
CA ALA A 599 -4.73 7.29 17.59
C ALA A 599 -5.10 8.45 18.51
N ILE A 600 -5.07 9.66 17.96
CA ILE A 600 -5.63 10.88 18.53
C ILE A 600 -6.89 11.20 17.73
N VAL A 601 -8.02 11.39 18.42
CA VAL A 601 -9.30 11.74 17.80
C VAL A 601 -9.78 13.09 18.30
N SER A 602 -10.14 13.98 17.39
CA SER A 602 -10.51 15.34 17.75
C SER A 602 -11.92 15.72 17.30
N GLY A 603 -12.49 16.77 17.89
CA GLY A 603 -13.80 17.28 17.51
C GLY A 603 -15.00 16.45 18.02
N VAL A 604 -14.85 15.74 19.13
CA VAL A 604 -15.92 14.90 19.68
C VAL A 604 -17.05 15.76 20.26
N ARG A 605 -18.20 15.79 19.59
CA ARG A 605 -19.43 16.48 20.06
C ARG A 605 -20.28 15.64 21.02
N GLY A 606 -19.97 14.35 21.17
CA GLY A 606 -20.71 13.37 21.96
C GLY A 606 -19.97 12.86 23.20
N ALA A 607 -20.31 11.64 23.66
CA ALA A 607 -19.66 11.03 24.81
C ALA A 607 -18.25 10.51 24.45
N ILE A 608 -17.22 11.07 25.09
CA ILE A 608 -15.79 10.71 24.91
C ILE A 608 -15.56 9.19 25.10
N ASP A 609 -16.20 8.59 26.10
CA ASP A 609 -16.07 7.15 26.37
C ASP A 609 -16.56 6.27 25.21
N GLY A 610 -17.54 6.74 24.43
CA GLY A 610 -18.03 6.04 23.24
C GLY A 610 -16.96 5.97 22.15
N VAL A 611 -16.37 7.11 21.80
CA VAL A 611 -15.29 7.20 20.80
C VAL A 611 -14.06 6.42 21.26
N LYS A 612 -13.73 6.48 22.55
CA LYS A 612 -12.64 5.69 23.14
C LYS A 612 -12.85 4.18 22.96
N ALA A 613 -14.09 3.71 23.14
CA ALA A 613 -14.44 2.31 22.91
C ALA A 613 -14.37 1.94 21.43
N GLU A 614 -14.83 2.80 20.52
CA GLU A 614 -14.76 2.59 19.07
C GLU A 614 -13.31 2.49 18.57
N ILE A 615 -12.43 3.40 19.01
CA ILE A 615 -10.99 3.34 18.71
C ILE A 615 -10.36 2.04 19.21
N THR A 616 -10.73 1.60 20.41
CA THR A 616 -10.26 0.32 20.95
C THR A 616 -10.80 -0.86 20.14
N ASN A 617 -12.06 -0.80 19.69
CA ASN A 617 -12.71 -1.86 18.90
C ASN A 617 -12.09 -2.03 17.50
N VAL A 618 -11.59 -0.95 16.90
CA VAL A 618 -10.85 -1.02 15.63
C VAL A 618 -9.38 -1.41 15.81
N GLY A 619 -8.98 -1.82 17.03
CA GLY A 619 -7.64 -2.32 17.32
C GLY A 619 -6.58 -1.22 17.43
N LEU A 620 -6.97 -0.01 17.82
CA LEU A 620 -6.06 1.12 18.07
C LEU A 620 -6.09 1.52 19.55
N LYS A 621 -4.96 2.03 20.05
CA LYS A 621 -4.89 2.59 21.41
C LYS A 621 -5.31 4.06 21.38
N PRO A 622 -6.29 4.48 22.19
CA PRO A 622 -6.66 5.90 22.28
C PRO A 622 -5.57 6.67 23.05
N ILE A 623 -4.82 7.51 22.34
CA ILE A 623 -3.78 8.38 22.92
C ILE A 623 -4.40 9.63 23.50
N ALA A 624 -5.28 10.30 22.75
CA ALA A 624 -6.07 11.42 23.23
C ALA A 624 -7.40 11.48 22.48
N ILE A 625 -8.49 11.80 23.17
CA ILE A 625 -9.84 11.95 22.59
C ILE A 625 -10.36 13.34 22.96
N LEU A 626 -10.24 14.31 22.05
CA LEU A 626 -10.47 15.72 22.31
C LEU A 626 -11.93 16.11 22.06
N PRO A 627 -12.62 16.73 23.05
CA PRO A 627 -13.97 17.23 22.85
C PRO A 627 -13.99 18.39 21.85
N TYR A 628 -15.15 18.61 21.24
CA TYR A 628 -15.39 19.73 20.35
C TYR A 628 -15.38 21.07 21.08
N GLU A 629 -14.52 22.00 20.66
CA GLU A 629 -14.43 23.37 21.14
C GLU A 629 -14.61 24.36 19.97
N GLU A 630 -15.71 25.13 20.02
CA GLU A 630 -16.13 26.05 18.96
C GLU A 630 -15.06 27.09 18.63
N ARG A 631 -14.30 27.57 19.64
CA ARG A 631 -13.28 28.61 19.45
C ARG A 631 -12.11 28.14 18.58
N LEU A 632 -11.78 26.85 18.59
CA LEU A 632 -10.70 26.30 17.77
C LEU A 632 -11.11 26.24 16.28
N GLU A 633 -12.35 25.82 15.98
CA GLU A 633 -12.86 25.61 14.62
C GLU A 633 -13.10 26.90 13.80
N LYS A 634 -13.20 28.06 14.45
CA LYS A 634 -13.56 29.33 13.77
C LYS A 634 -12.32 30.15 13.40
N LYS A 635 -12.32 30.78 12.22
CA LYS A 635 -11.24 31.71 11.81
C LYS A 635 -11.22 32.96 12.70
N THR A 636 -10.05 33.56 12.92
CA THR A 636 -9.94 34.87 13.56
C THR A 636 -9.77 35.97 12.52
N THR A 637 -9.96 37.23 12.89
CA THR A 637 -9.65 38.36 11.99
C THR A 637 -8.19 38.41 11.59
N GLU A 638 -7.27 37.94 12.44
CA GLU A 638 -5.86 37.80 12.11
C GLU A 638 -5.63 36.73 11.03
N THR A 639 -6.25 35.55 11.16
CA THR A 639 -6.18 34.51 10.12
C THR A 639 -6.71 35.06 8.79
N VAL A 640 -7.76 35.88 8.81
CA VAL A 640 -8.29 36.55 7.60
C VAL A 640 -7.25 37.46 6.94
N VAL A 641 -6.51 38.26 7.72
CA VAL A 641 -5.41 39.09 7.17
C VAL A 641 -4.33 38.22 6.52
N ARG A 642 -3.97 37.09 7.11
CA ARG A 642 -2.94 36.20 6.52
C ARG A 642 -3.42 35.42 5.29
N ILE A 643 -4.70 35.09 5.21
CA ILE A 643 -5.31 34.42 4.04
C ILE A 643 -5.29 35.35 2.82
N LEU A 644 -5.46 36.65 3.05
CA LEU A 644 -5.51 37.67 2.01
C LEU A 644 -4.08 38.22 1.80
N ASN A 645 -3.37 37.70 0.79
CA ASN A 645 -1.93 37.96 0.55
C ASN A 645 -1.53 39.45 0.48
N ASP A 646 -2.45 40.35 0.15
CA ASP A 646 -2.25 41.79 0.02
C ASP A 646 -3.00 42.62 1.07
N ALA A 647 -3.51 41.97 2.12
CA ALA A 647 -4.36 42.64 3.10
C ALA A 647 -3.63 43.74 3.87
N LYS A 648 -4.29 44.89 3.96
CA LYS A 648 -3.87 46.04 4.74
C LYS A 648 -4.91 46.36 5.81
N VAL A 649 -4.50 46.41 7.07
CA VAL A 649 -5.37 46.89 8.16
C VAL A 649 -5.38 48.43 8.12
N LEU A 650 -6.51 49.01 7.72
CA LEU A 650 -6.69 50.46 7.60
C LEU A 650 -7.11 51.12 8.91
N HIS A 651 -7.77 50.38 9.81
CA HIS A 651 -8.21 50.87 11.11
C HIS A 651 -8.35 49.71 12.10
N GLY A 652 -8.11 50.00 13.39
CA GLY A 652 -8.11 49.00 14.46
C GLY A 652 -6.94 48.01 14.37
N SER A 653 -6.96 46.98 15.20
CA SER A 653 -6.02 45.86 15.15
C SER A 653 -6.75 44.57 14.79
N ALA A 654 -6.30 43.86 13.75
CA ALA A 654 -6.74 42.48 13.53
C ALA A 654 -6.18 41.62 14.66
N GLY A 655 -7.05 40.91 15.37
CA GLY A 655 -6.69 40.06 16.51
C GLY A 655 -7.50 38.77 16.56
N GLU A 656 -7.65 38.19 17.75
CA GLU A 656 -8.33 36.91 17.97
C GLU A 656 -9.87 36.97 17.88
N GLY A 657 -10.43 38.05 17.32
CA GLY A 657 -11.87 38.20 17.09
C GLY A 657 -12.42 37.05 16.23
N VAL A 658 -13.26 36.21 16.83
CA VAL A 658 -13.80 35.00 16.20
C VAL A 658 -14.80 35.34 15.10
N VAL A 659 -14.48 34.96 13.87
CA VAL A 659 -15.36 35.08 12.70
C VAL A 659 -16.29 33.88 12.68
N LYS A 660 -17.53 34.09 13.16
CA LYS A 660 -18.58 33.07 13.16
C LYS A 660 -19.28 32.97 11.81
N ARG A 661 -19.42 34.10 11.10
CA ARG A 661 -20.11 34.20 9.80
C ARG A 661 -19.49 35.25 8.90
N ILE A 662 -19.66 35.05 7.59
CA ILE A 662 -19.23 35.98 6.54
C ILE A 662 -20.49 36.46 5.80
N LYS A 663 -20.67 37.77 5.66
CA LYS A 663 -21.77 38.36 4.88
C LYS A 663 -21.21 39.30 3.81
N VAL A 664 -21.61 39.06 2.56
CA VAL A 664 -21.30 39.95 1.43
C VAL A 664 -22.39 41.00 1.31
N PHE A 665 -22.01 42.26 1.35
CA PHE A 665 -22.94 43.38 1.33
C PHE A 665 -22.87 44.18 0.02
N THR A 666 -23.93 44.06 -0.78
CA THR A 666 -24.11 44.75 -2.07
C THR A 666 -25.39 45.59 -2.15
N GLN A 667 -26.29 45.50 -1.16
CA GLN A 667 -27.63 46.12 -1.18
C GLN A 667 -27.63 47.56 -0.64
N GLN A 668 -28.80 48.21 -0.55
CA GLN A 668 -28.92 49.55 0.04
C GLN A 668 -28.84 49.50 1.57
N VAL A 669 -28.46 50.62 2.19
CA VAL A 669 -28.29 50.72 3.66
C VAL A 669 -29.58 50.45 4.42
N ALA A 670 -30.76 50.74 3.86
CA ALA A 670 -32.03 50.43 4.49
C ALA A 670 -32.23 48.90 4.65
N ASP A 671 -31.93 48.13 3.61
CA ASP A 671 -32.06 46.68 3.60
C ASP A 671 -31.04 46.00 4.53
N PHE A 672 -29.88 46.65 4.74
CA PHE A 672 -28.85 46.18 5.68
C PHE A 672 -29.37 46.05 7.11
N MET A 673 -30.13 47.05 7.57
CA MET A 673 -30.61 47.13 8.95
C MET A 673 -31.64 46.03 9.26
N GLU A 674 -32.39 45.57 8.25
CA GLU A 674 -33.31 44.43 8.38
C GLU A 674 -32.59 43.08 8.49
N HIS A 675 -31.36 42.99 7.97
CA HIS A 675 -30.57 41.74 7.92
C HIS A 675 -29.40 41.72 8.90
N LEU A 676 -29.27 42.74 9.73
CA LEU A 676 -28.26 42.82 10.78
C LEU A 676 -28.58 41.93 12.00
N ASP A 677 -29.66 41.13 11.89
CA ASP A 677 -30.28 40.42 12.99
C ASP A 677 -29.31 39.64 13.90
N GLN A 678 -29.38 40.03 15.19
CA GLN A 678 -29.27 39.28 16.44
C GLN A 678 -28.04 38.41 16.75
N GLU A 679 -27.10 38.19 15.83
CA GLU A 679 -26.02 37.20 16.00
C GLU A 679 -24.60 37.80 16.07
N GLU A 680 -23.81 37.41 17.08
CA GLU A 680 -22.44 37.88 17.31
C GLU A 680 -21.40 37.28 16.34
N GLY A 681 -20.31 38.00 16.05
CA GLY A 681 -19.13 37.50 15.33
C GLY A 681 -19.22 37.53 13.81
N THR A 682 -19.98 38.48 13.23
CA THR A 682 -20.13 38.59 11.76
C THR A 682 -19.01 39.42 11.13
N LEU A 683 -18.35 38.89 10.09
CA LEU A 683 -17.41 39.60 9.22
C LEU A 683 -18.14 40.09 7.96
N ILE A 684 -18.06 41.38 7.67
CA ILE A 684 -18.76 41.99 6.53
C ILE A 684 -17.78 42.26 5.39
N LEU A 685 -18.15 41.86 4.16
CA LEU A 685 -17.39 42.14 2.93
C LEU A 685 -18.15 43.14 2.08
N THR A 686 -17.50 44.24 1.69
CA THR A 686 -18.08 45.22 0.75
C THR A 686 -17.02 45.91 -0.08
N HIS A 687 -17.40 46.44 -1.25
CA HIS A 687 -16.47 47.14 -2.13
C HIS A 687 -16.11 48.53 -1.57
N VAL A 688 -14.86 48.96 -1.71
CA VAL A 688 -14.35 50.24 -1.16
C VAL A 688 -15.13 51.48 -1.63
N SER A 689 -15.81 51.41 -2.79
CA SER A 689 -16.64 52.50 -3.32
C SER A 689 -17.96 52.71 -2.57
N ARG A 690 -18.39 51.77 -1.72
CA ARG A 690 -19.63 51.85 -0.93
C ARG A 690 -19.43 52.62 0.37
N VAL A 691 -18.99 53.87 0.26
CA VAL A 691 -18.73 54.75 1.41
C VAL A 691 -19.98 54.94 2.28
N ASP A 692 -21.16 54.98 1.66
CA ASP A 692 -22.47 55.01 2.33
C ASP A 692 -22.66 53.81 3.28
N ALA A 693 -22.32 52.61 2.80
CA ALA A 693 -22.44 51.38 3.56
C ALA A 693 -21.43 51.30 4.70
N ILE A 694 -20.17 51.66 4.42
CA ILE A 694 -19.08 51.65 5.40
C ILE A 694 -19.42 52.60 6.57
N MET A 695 -19.91 53.81 6.28
CA MET A 695 -20.31 54.78 7.30
C MET A 695 -21.52 54.30 8.12
N ALA A 696 -22.51 53.72 7.46
CA ALA A 696 -23.67 53.16 8.14
C ALA A 696 -23.29 52.01 9.07
N MET A 697 -22.36 51.13 8.64
CA MET A 697 -21.84 50.04 9.46
C MET A 697 -21.13 50.58 10.70
N LEU A 698 -20.19 51.50 10.53
CA LEU A 698 -19.45 52.10 11.66
C LEU A 698 -20.38 52.80 12.67
N LEU A 699 -21.43 53.49 12.20
CA LEU A 699 -22.44 54.11 13.07
C LEU A 699 -23.35 53.07 13.75
N ALA A 700 -23.78 52.03 13.03
CA ALA A 700 -24.58 50.95 13.60
C ALA A 700 -23.84 50.27 14.76
N MET A 701 -22.52 50.13 14.66
CA MET A 701 -21.69 49.54 15.71
C MET A 701 -21.56 50.39 16.99
N GLN A 702 -21.78 51.71 16.90
CA GLN A 702 -21.81 52.57 18.09
C GLN A 702 -23.19 52.60 18.75
N SER A 703 -24.22 52.06 18.09
CA SER A 703 -25.58 52.05 18.59
C SER A 703 -25.78 50.95 19.62
N VAL A 704 -26.21 51.32 20.83
CA VAL A 704 -26.60 50.37 21.88
C VAL A 704 -27.83 49.53 21.52
N ASN A 705 -28.58 49.90 20.47
CA ASN A 705 -29.82 49.25 20.05
C ASN A 705 -29.60 48.19 18.97
N VAL A 706 -28.36 47.98 18.53
CA VAL A 706 -28.01 46.99 17.51
C VAL A 706 -27.51 45.71 18.20
N PRO A 707 -28.23 44.57 18.10
CA PRO A 707 -27.82 43.32 18.73
C PRO A 707 -26.73 42.62 17.91
N GLY A 708 -25.57 42.35 18.53
CA GLY A 708 -24.46 41.59 17.94
C GLY A 708 -23.19 42.43 17.71
N LYS A 709 -22.03 41.91 18.11
CA LYS A 709 -20.71 42.51 17.81
C LYS A 709 -20.20 42.01 16.46
N LEU A 710 -19.87 42.91 15.52
CA LEU A 710 -19.18 42.50 14.29
C LEU A 710 -17.74 42.08 14.63
N ALA A 711 -17.25 41.06 13.92
CA ALA A 711 -15.86 40.62 14.02
C ALA A 711 -14.93 41.61 13.30
N GLY A 712 -15.36 42.18 12.16
CA GLY A 712 -14.58 43.12 11.37
C GLY A 712 -15.26 43.48 10.04
N ILE A 713 -14.62 44.38 9.29
CA ILE A 713 -15.04 44.80 7.94
C ILE A 713 -13.89 44.53 6.97
N VAL A 714 -14.18 43.92 5.83
CA VAL A 714 -13.24 43.70 4.72
C VAL A 714 -13.68 44.54 3.51
N LEU A 715 -12.80 45.43 3.07
CA LEU A 715 -12.97 46.31 1.92
C LEU A 715 -12.26 45.72 0.69
N THR A 716 -13.03 45.46 -0.35
CA THR A 716 -12.56 44.81 -1.59
C THR A 716 -12.35 45.85 -2.70
N GLY A 717 -11.50 45.53 -3.67
CA GLY A 717 -11.11 46.45 -4.76
C GLY A 717 -10.30 47.65 -4.28
N TYR A 718 -9.54 47.49 -3.19
CA TYR A 718 -8.70 48.55 -2.62
C TYR A 718 -7.49 48.86 -3.51
N ASP A 719 -7.28 50.15 -3.77
CA ASP A 719 -6.11 50.67 -4.46
C ASP A 719 -5.59 51.86 -3.65
N GLU A 720 -4.36 51.76 -3.14
CA GLU A 720 -3.75 52.75 -2.26
C GLU A 720 -3.61 54.12 -2.94
N GLU A 721 -3.44 54.17 -4.27
CA GLU A 721 -3.33 55.43 -5.02
C GLU A 721 -4.70 56.06 -5.32
N LYS A 722 -5.80 55.30 -5.21
CA LYS A 722 -7.15 55.73 -5.57
C LYS A 722 -8.14 55.76 -4.40
N ILE A 723 -7.69 55.50 -3.18
CA ILE A 723 -8.58 55.56 -2.01
C ILE A 723 -9.15 56.97 -1.85
N ASN A 724 -10.45 57.01 -1.55
CA ASN A 724 -11.17 58.23 -1.26
C ASN A 724 -10.53 58.93 -0.02
N PRO A 725 -9.95 60.15 -0.16
CA PRO A 725 -9.26 60.83 0.95
C PRO A 725 -10.18 61.12 2.14
N GLN A 726 -11.48 61.29 1.90
CA GLN A 726 -12.46 61.51 2.95
C GLN A 726 -12.70 60.22 3.77
N LEU A 727 -12.65 59.03 3.16
CA LEU A 727 -12.74 57.76 3.88
C LEU A 727 -11.54 57.58 4.83
N GLN A 728 -10.32 57.85 4.37
CA GLN A 728 -9.12 57.79 5.22
C GLN A 728 -9.19 58.80 6.36
N TYR A 729 -9.62 60.04 6.08
CA TYR A 729 -9.77 61.07 7.11
C TYR A 729 -10.74 60.64 8.21
N ILE A 730 -11.86 59.99 7.85
CA ILE A 730 -12.84 59.51 8.82
C ILE A 730 -12.29 58.34 9.63
N LEU A 731 -11.68 57.33 9.00
CA LEU A 731 -11.10 56.18 9.69
C LEU A 731 -10.06 56.62 10.73
N ASN A 732 -9.18 57.54 10.36
CA ASN A 732 -8.18 58.11 11.27
C ASN A 732 -8.79 58.84 12.48
N GLY A 733 -10.03 59.32 12.39
CA GLY A 733 -10.74 60.00 13.47
C GLY A 733 -11.49 59.08 14.44
N LEU A 734 -11.50 57.76 14.21
CA LEU A 734 -12.27 56.78 14.99
C LEU A 734 -11.45 56.13 16.13
N GLU A 735 -10.71 56.93 16.90
CA GLU A 735 -9.78 56.45 17.94
C GLU A 735 -10.43 55.56 19.02
N HIS A 736 -11.75 55.66 19.24
CA HIS A 736 -12.47 54.90 20.27
C HIS A 736 -13.23 53.67 19.73
N VAL A 737 -13.11 53.36 18.43
CA VAL A 737 -13.78 52.22 17.78
C VAL A 737 -12.75 51.16 17.44
N ASN A 738 -12.62 50.11 18.26
CA ASN A 738 -11.61 49.05 18.07
C ASN A 738 -12.15 47.88 17.23
N ILE A 739 -12.47 48.14 15.96
CA ILE A 739 -12.93 47.12 15.01
C ILE A 739 -12.00 47.09 13.81
N PRO A 740 -11.48 45.92 13.42
CA PRO A 740 -10.55 45.83 12.31
C PRO A 740 -11.26 46.13 10.99
N VAL A 741 -10.74 47.13 10.27
CA VAL A 741 -11.08 47.42 8.87
C VAL A 741 -9.91 46.96 8.02
N ILE A 742 -10.11 45.84 7.33
CA ILE A 742 -9.11 45.16 6.49
C ILE A 742 -9.42 45.55 5.03
N ALA A 743 -8.41 45.78 4.21
CA ALA A 743 -8.57 46.11 2.80
C ALA A 743 -7.71 45.21 1.92
N THR A 744 -8.24 44.81 0.76
CA THR A 744 -7.57 43.97 -0.25
C THR A 744 -7.91 44.47 -1.65
N ALA A 745 -6.99 44.36 -2.60
CA ALA A 745 -7.16 44.70 -4.01
C ALA A 745 -8.07 43.71 -4.74
N ASP A 746 -8.25 42.50 -4.22
CA ASP A 746 -9.11 41.48 -4.80
C ASP A 746 -10.57 41.91 -4.85
N ASP A 747 -11.32 41.37 -5.81
CA ASP A 747 -12.76 41.58 -5.90
C ASP A 747 -13.52 40.82 -4.80
N THR A 748 -14.82 41.13 -4.66
CA THR A 748 -15.63 40.62 -3.55
C THR A 748 -15.85 39.11 -3.59
N TRP A 749 -15.97 38.53 -4.78
CA TRP A 749 -16.17 37.10 -4.92
C TRP A 749 -14.89 36.33 -4.60
N THR A 750 -13.75 36.78 -5.14
CA THR A 750 -12.44 36.20 -4.89
C THR A 750 -12.09 36.25 -3.40
N THR A 751 -12.29 37.41 -2.76
CA THR A 751 -12.08 37.60 -1.31
C THR A 751 -12.97 36.67 -0.49
N ALA A 752 -14.27 36.61 -0.79
CA ALA A 752 -15.21 35.77 -0.03
C ALA A 752 -14.89 34.27 -0.18
N SER A 753 -14.50 33.84 -1.38
CA SER A 753 -14.12 32.46 -1.68
C SER A 753 -12.83 32.10 -0.97
N ALA A 754 -11.80 32.95 -1.02
CA ALA A 754 -10.52 32.75 -0.33
C ALA A 754 -10.70 32.57 1.18
N ILE A 755 -11.47 33.43 1.84
CA ILE A 755 -11.72 33.31 3.29
C ILE A 755 -12.53 32.05 3.62
N LYS A 756 -13.48 31.66 2.76
CA LYS A 756 -14.32 30.48 2.98
C LYS A 756 -13.54 29.18 2.79
N GLU A 757 -12.76 29.08 1.72
CA GLU A 757 -12.03 27.87 1.30
C GLU A 757 -10.72 27.66 2.06
N ALA A 758 -10.12 28.72 2.60
CA ALA A 758 -8.89 28.58 3.36
C ALA A 758 -9.08 27.65 4.58
N PRO A 759 -8.12 26.76 4.86
CA PRO A 759 -8.14 25.99 6.09
C PRO A 759 -8.03 26.92 7.29
N VAL A 760 -8.52 26.48 8.44
CA VAL A 760 -8.22 27.17 9.70
C VAL A 760 -6.88 26.62 10.20
N PHE A 761 -5.96 27.49 10.57
CA PHE A 761 -4.63 27.14 11.04
C PHE A 761 -4.23 28.03 12.22
N LEU A 762 -3.34 27.53 13.08
CA LEU A 762 -2.76 28.27 14.19
C LEU A 762 -1.51 29.02 13.74
N THR A 763 -1.29 30.19 14.33
CA THR A 763 -0.09 31.02 14.17
C THR A 763 0.55 31.21 15.53
N SER A 764 1.83 31.55 15.59
CA SER A 764 2.55 31.86 16.83
C SER A 764 1.89 32.96 17.66
N ASP A 765 1.18 33.87 17.00
CA ASP A 765 0.42 34.96 17.64
C ASP A 765 -0.96 34.53 18.18
N SER A 766 -1.43 33.32 17.89
CA SER A 766 -2.71 32.76 18.36
C SER A 766 -2.65 32.25 19.81
N ILE A 767 -2.19 33.10 20.74
CA ILE A 767 -1.86 32.73 22.13
C ILE A 767 -3.04 32.05 22.85
N GLU A 768 -4.27 32.59 22.76
CA GLU A 768 -5.41 32.01 23.49
C GLU A 768 -5.80 30.64 22.91
N LYS A 769 -5.73 30.48 21.58
CA LYS A 769 -6.05 29.21 20.92
C LYS A 769 -4.99 28.14 21.15
N ILE A 770 -3.71 28.51 21.11
CA ILE A 770 -2.61 27.59 21.44
C ILE A 770 -2.78 27.11 22.89
N SER A 771 -2.99 28.04 23.83
CA SER A 771 -3.19 27.69 25.25
C SER A 771 -4.41 26.78 25.43
N LEU A 772 -5.52 27.05 24.73
CA LEU A 772 -6.72 26.24 24.77
C LEU A 772 -6.50 24.84 24.19
N SER A 773 -5.81 24.74 23.04
CA SER A 773 -5.47 23.47 22.39
C SER A 773 -4.58 22.60 23.30
N CYS A 774 -3.52 23.17 23.87
CA CYS A 774 -2.64 22.46 24.81
C CYS A 774 -3.39 22.03 26.07
N SER A 775 -4.21 22.91 26.66
CA SER A 775 -4.97 22.58 27.88
C SER A 775 -5.99 21.45 27.65
N LEU A 776 -6.70 21.49 26.52
CA LEU A 776 -7.64 20.42 26.15
C LEU A 776 -6.92 19.09 25.90
N PHE A 777 -5.74 19.14 25.28
CA PHE A 777 -4.93 17.95 25.08
C PHE A 777 -4.44 17.36 26.41
N ASP A 778 -3.95 18.20 27.31
CA ASP A 778 -3.49 17.80 28.64
C ASP A 778 -4.60 17.12 29.47
N GLU A 779 -5.83 17.63 29.40
CA GLU A 779 -6.97 17.07 30.14
C GLU A 779 -7.42 15.69 29.63
N HIS A 780 -7.25 15.42 28.33
CA HIS A 780 -7.84 14.26 27.65
C HIS A 780 -6.82 13.25 27.10
N MET A 781 -5.52 13.50 27.25
CA MET A 781 -4.45 12.58 26.88
C MET A 781 -4.26 11.46 27.91
N ASN A 782 -3.89 10.27 27.43
CA ASN A 782 -3.38 9.20 28.27
C ASN A 782 -1.89 9.43 28.59
N GLU A 783 -1.59 9.86 29.81
CA GLU A 783 -0.22 10.12 30.32
C GLU A 783 0.71 8.91 30.21
N GLU A 784 0.18 7.69 30.33
CA GLU A 784 0.98 6.45 30.24
C GLU A 784 1.68 6.33 28.88
N PHE A 785 1.15 6.94 27.82
CA PHE A 785 1.75 6.92 26.49
C PHE A 785 3.11 7.62 26.47
N VAL A 786 3.22 8.83 27.05
CA VAL A 786 4.47 9.60 27.05
C VAL A 786 5.50 8.91 27.92
N ASP A 787 5.10 8.45 29.11
CA ASP A 787 5.98 7.73 30.02
C ASP A 787 6.49 6.43 29.39
N MET A 788 5.61 5.64 28.76
CA MET A 788 6.03 4.43 28.02
C MET A 788 7.00 4.76 26.89
N PHE A 789 6.75 5.81 26.11
CA PHE A 789 7.61 6.19 24.98
C PHE A 789 8.96 6.77 25.43
N VAL A 790 9.01 7.45 26.58
CA VAL A 790 10.23 8.03 27.15
C VAL A 790 11.06 7.00 27.91
N ASP A 791 10.41 6.10 28.67
CA ASP A 791 11.06 5.08 29.50
C ASP A 791 11.45 3.82 28.71
N ASP A 792 10.91 3.61 27.50
CA ASP A 792 11.41 2.56 26.61
C ASP A 792 12.86 2.88 26.23
N ALA A 793 13.80 2.16 26.85
CA ALA A 793 15.23 2.36 26.69
C ALA A 793 15.73 2.06 25.26
N GLY A 794 14.87 1.56 24.37
CA GLY A 794 15.08 1.52 22.93
C GLY A 794 14.16 2.52 22.22
N GLY A 795 14.73 3.60 21.69
CA GLY A 795 14.02 4.39 20.69
C GLY A 795 13.68 3.49 19.50
N GLY A 796 12.46 3.55 18.98
CA GLY A 796 12.09 2.97 17.69
C GLY A 796 12.63 1.56 17.42
N SER A 797 12.17 0.58 18.19
CA SER A 797 11.98 -0.81 17.74
C SER A 797 11.79 -1.70 18.97
N ILE A 798 10.73 -2.51 18.95
CA ILE A 798 10.76 -3.78 19.67
C ILE A 798 11.76 -4.66 18.91
N GLY A 799 13.06 -4.48 19.19
CA GLY A 799 14.19 -5.25 18.66
C GLY A 799 15.12 -4.44 17.76
N GLY A 800 16.14 -3.80 18.34
CA GLY A 800 17.13 -2.95 17.66
C GLY A 800 17.91 -3.61 16.53
N ASP A 801 17.31 -3.64 15.34
CA ASP A 801 17.92 -4.00 14.06
C ASP A 801 17.57 -2.94 13.01
N ILE A 802 18.59 -2.43 12.31
CA ILE A 802 18.43 -1.41 11.26
C ILE A 802 17.45 -1.93 10.20
N GLY A 803 16.41 -1.15 9.88
CA GLY A 803 15.46 -1.47 8.82
C GLY A 803 16.13 -1.59 7.43
N PRO A 804 15.59 -2.41 6.50
CA PRO A 804 16.24 -2.69 5.21
C PRO A 804 16.63 -1.47 4.37
N LYS A 805 15.75 -0.47 4.29
CA LYS A 805 16.00 0.75 3.51
C LYS A 805 17.08 1.62 4.16
N LEU A 806 17.05 1.77 5.48
CA LEU A 806 18.11 2.46 6.23
C LEU A 806 19.45 1.75 6.07
N PHE A 807 19.45 0.42 6.12
CA PHE A 807 20.66 -0.36 5.89
C PHE A 807 21.24 -0.10 4.50
N GLN A 808 20.43 -0.20 3.44
CA GLN A 808 20.86 0.11 2.06
C GLN A 808 21.38 1.54 1.91
N HIS A 809 20.67 2.51 2.48
CA HIS A 809 21.12 3.90 2.47
C HIS A 809 22.47 4.07 3.19
N SER A 810 22.62 3.46 4.36
CA SER A 810 23.84 3.54 5.18
C SER A 810 25.05 2.97 4.43
N ILE A 811 24.92 1.84 3.74
CA ILE A 811 26.02 1.24 2.98
C ILE A 811 26.37 2.07 1.75
N PHE A 812 25.37 2.66 1.07
CA PHE A 812 25.62 3.54 -0.08
C PHE A 812 26.29 4.85 0.33
N SER A 813 25.88 5.42 1.47
CA SER A 813 26.51 6.62 2.03
C SER A 813 27.96 6.35 2.46
N LYS A 814 28.21 5.25 3.18
CA LYS A 814 29.57 4.83 3.57
C LYS A 814 30.47 4.59 2.36
N ALA A 815 30.01 3.84 1.35
CA ALA A 815 30.79 3.59 0.14
C ALA A 815 31.14 4.90 -0.60
N ARG A 816 30.16 5.82 -0.71
CA ARG A 816 30.36 7.17 -1.27
C ARG A 816 31.45 7.95 -0.56
N ALA A 817 31.52 7.87 0.77
CA ALA A 817 32.55 8.55 1.53
C ALA A 817 33.94 7.93 1.31
N LEU A 818 34.02 6.60 1.16
CA LEU A 818 35.28 5.86 1.04
C LEU A 818 35.93 5.94 -0.33
N GLN A 819 35.15 5.96 -1.43
CA GLN A 819 35.65 6.03 -2.81
C GLN A 819 36.75 5.01 -3.15
N LYS A 820 36.68 3.79 -2.61
CA LYS A 820 37.63 2.70 -2.94
C LYS A 820 37.50 2.27 -4.40
N THR A 821 38.56 1.67 -4.93
CA THR A 821 38.65 1.18 -6.31
C THR A 821 38.30 -0.30 -6.36
N ILE A 822 37.20 -0.63 -7.03
CA ILE A 822 36.69 -1.99 -7.17
C ILE A 822 36.93 -2.48 -8.60
N VAL A 823 37.60 -3.62 -8.73
CA VAL A 823 37.81 -4.28 -10.02
C VAL A 823 36.68 -5.28 -10.31
N LEU A 824 36.11 -5.17 -11.51
CA LEU A 824 35.08 -6.05 -12.06
C LEU A 824 35.68 -6.78 -13.27
N PRO A 825 36.15 -8.03 -13.11
CA PRO A 825 36.94 -8.69 -14.13
C PRO A 825 36.13 -9.24 -15.32
N GLU A 826 34.80 -9.24 -15.25
CA GLU A 826 33.91 -9.89 -16.24
C GLU A 826 33.21 -8.87 -17.14
N GLY A 827 33.96 -7.92 -17.70
CA GLY A 827 33.42 -6.80 -18.49
C GLY A 827 32.74 -7.19 -19.81
N ASP A 828 32.91 -8.43 -20.26
CA ASP A 828 32.18 -8.96 -21.42
C ASP A 828 30.72 -9.36 -21.08
N ASP A 829 30.34 -9.40 -19.80
CA ASP A 829 28.95 -9.62 -19.39
C ASP A 829 28.16 -8.30 -19.35
N VAL A 830 27.05 -8.26 -20.08
CA VAL A 830 26.17 -7.08 -20.22
C VAL A 830 25.72 -6.52 -18.86
N ARG A 831 25.49 -7.37 -17.85
CA ARG A 831 25.03 -6.95 -16.51
C ARG A 831 26.13 -6.24 -15.73
N VAL A 832 27.38 -6.66 -15.92
CA VAL A 832 28.55 -6.06 -15.26
C VAL A 832 28.81 -4.66 -15.84
N VAL A 833 28.64 -4.49 -17.16
CA VAL A 833 28.71 -3.18 -17.83
C VAL A 833 27.64 -2.22 -17.29
N GLU A 834 26.40 -2.68 -17.15
CA GLU A 834 25.30 -1.88 -16.60
C GLU A 834 25.56 -1.49 -15.14
N ALA A 835 26.02 -2.44 -14.31
CA ALA A 835 26.36 -2.18 -12.91
C ALA A 835 27.52 -1.18 -12.76
N ALA A 836 28.54 -1.26 -13.61
CA ALA A 836 29.67 -0.34 -13.62
C ALA A 836 29.23 1.11 -13.88
N SER A 837 28.27 1.31 -14.80
CA SER A 837 27.64 2.61 -15.04
C SER A 837 26.94 3.12 -13.78
N ILE A 838 26.06 2.30 -13.18
CA ILE A 838 25.30 2.68 -11.97
C ILE A 838 26.23 3.08 -10.81
N LEU A 839 27.26 2.27 -10.54
CA LEU A 839 28.23 2.52 -9.47
C LEU A 839 28.94 3.88 -9.67
N THR A 840 29.31 4.20 -10.90
CA THR A 840 30.04 5.43 -11.25
C THR A 840 29.12 6.64 -11.28
N THR A 841 27.95 6.55 -11.93
CA THR A 841 26.97 7.64 -12.00
C THR A 841 26.47 8.06 -10.61
N ARG A 842 26.25 7.08 -9.73
CA ARG A 842 25.86 7.34 -8.32
C ARG A 842 27.04 7.67 -7.41
N LYS A 843 28.27 7.68 -7.95
CA LYS A 843 29.53 7.93 -7.23
C LYS A 843 29.73 7.01 -6.03
N LEU A 844 29.28 5.76 -6.10
CA LEU A 844 29.36 4.81 -4.98
C LEU A 844 30.79 4.31 -4.74
N CYS A 845 31.57 4.08 -5.80
CA CYS A 845 32.97 3.71 -5.74
C CYS A 845 33.66 4.01 -7.09
N LYS A 846 34.98 3.88 -7.16
CA LYS A 846 35.72 3.90 -8.43
C LYS A 846 35.70 2.52 -9.04
N VAL A 847 35.44 2.41 -10.34
CA VAL A 847 35.27 1.13 -11.02
C VAL A 847 36.35 0.92 -12.07
N GLN A 848 37.03 -0.22 -11.97
CA GLN A 848 37.91 -0.77 -13.01
C GLN A 848 37.23 -1.96 -13.66
N LEU A 849 36.96 -1.89 -14.95
CA LEU A 849 36.27 -2.93 -15.70
C LEU A 849 37.28 -3.66 -16.61
N VAL A 850 37.52 -4.94 -16.35
CA VAL A 850 38.46 -5.74 -17.15
C VAL A 850 37.70 -6.51 -18.22
N GLY A 851 38.15 -6.44 -19.46
CA GLY A 851 37.52 -7.15 -20.58
C GLY A 851 37.91 -6.56 -21.93
N THR A 852 37.24 -6.98 -23.00
CA THR A 852 37.59 -6.50 -24.34
C THR A 852 36.94 -5.13 -24.60
N PRO A 853 37.71 -4.05 -24.88
CA PRO A 853 37.15 -2.70 -25.00
C PRO A 853 36.07 -2.55 -26.08
N SER A 854 36.20 -3.27 -27.21
CA SER A 854 35.23 -3.24 -28.30
C SER A 854 33.89 -3.89 -27.90
N ILE A 855 33.92 -4.95 -27.08
CA ILE A 855 32.75 -5.65 -26.57
C ILE A 855 32.04 -4.79 -25.52
N ILE A 856 32.79 -4.24 -24.55
CA ILE A 856 32.27 -3.33 -23.51
C ILE A 856 31.57 -2.12 -24.15
N LYS A 857 32.21 -1.49 -25.15
CA LYS A 857 31.62 -0.34 -25.86
C LYS A 857 30.34 -0.69 -26.61
N ALA A 858 30.28 -1.88 -27.22
CA ALA A 858 29.08 -2.37 -27.90
C ALA A 858 27.92 -2.62 -26.91
N HIS A 859 28.21 -3.20 -25.74
CA HIS A 859 27.22 -3.39 -24.68
C HIS A 859 26.71 -2.06 -24.12
N ALA A 860 27.60 -1.12 -23.82
CA ALA A 860 27.21 0.21 -23.33
C ALA A 860 26.30 0.95 -24.33
N SER A 861 26.66 0.91 -25.63
CA SER A 861 25.86 1.54 -26.69
C SER A 861 24.48 0.89 -26.84
N LYS A 862 24.40 -0.44 -26.69
CA LYS A 862 23.13 -1.18 -26.76
C LYS A 862 22.20 -0.86 -25.59
N LEU A 863 22.76 -0.67 -24.39
CA LEU A 863 22.02 -0.35 -23.18
C LEU A 863 21.69 1.15 -23.03
N GLY A 864 22.38 2.02 -23.77
CA GLY A 864 22.24 3.47 -23.62
C GLY A 864 22.82 4.00 -22.30
N VAL A 865 23.82 3.32 -21.74
CA VAL A 865 24.43 3.65 -20.44
C VAL A 865 25.72 4.45 -20.62
N ASP A 866 25.98 5.38 -19.70
CA ASP A 866 27.20 6.18 -19.68
C ASP A 866 28.29 5.48 -18.85
N LEU A 867 29.46 5.28 -19.46
CA LEU A 867 30.65 4.74 -18.81
C LEU A 867 31.70 5.83 -18.51
N SER A 868 31.33 7.10 -18.59
CA SER A 868 32.22 8.20 -18.20
C SER A 868 32.66 8.04 -16.73
N GLY A 869 33.98 7.91 -16.51
CA GLY A 869 34.56 7.66 -15.19
C GLY A 869 34.85 6.19 -14.85
N VAL A 870 34.47 5.22 -15.70
CA VAL A 870 34.89 3.82 -15.58
C VAL A 870 36.22 3.62 -16.29
N GLU A 871 37.22 3.04 -15.60
CA GLU A 871 38.49 2.66 -16.21
C GLU A 871 38.35 1.29 -16.89
N VAL A 872 38.38 1.26 -18.22
CA VAL A 872 38.31 0.01 -19.00
C VAL A 872 39.72 -0.52 -19.25
N ILE A 873 39.99 -1.75 -18.79
CA ILE A 873 41.29 -2.40 -18.85
C ILE A 873 41.24 -3.59 -19.79
N ASP A 874 42.06 -3.55 -20.84
CA ASP A 874 42.29 -4.67 -21.75
C ASP A 874 43.45 -5.54 -21.23
N PRO A 875 43.22 -6.81 -20.83
CA PRO A 875 44.28 -7.70 -20.37
C PRO A 875 45.44 -7.90 -21.35
N GLU A 876 45.17 -7.86 -22.67
CA GLU A 876 46.19 -8.09 -23.70
C GLU A 876 47.10 -6.87 -23.91
N ALA A 877 46.52 -5.67 -23.79
CA ALA A 877 47.19 -4.39 -24.03
C ALA A 877 47.60 -3.66 -22.73
N TYR A 878 47.49 -4.31 -21.57
CA TYR A 878 47.82 -3.69 -20.29
C TYR A 878 49.33 -3.41 -20.15
N GLU A 879 49.68 -2.15 -19.89
CA GLU A 879 51.07 -1.67 -19.87
C GLU A 879 51.95 -2.40 -18.84
N GLU A 880 51.38 -2.76 -17.69
CA GLU A 880 52.10 -3.43 -16.60
C GLU A 880 51.83 -4.95 -16.56
N LEU A 881 51.46 -5.56 -17.70
CA LEU A 881 51.22 -7.01 -17.79
C LEU A 881 52.44 -7.85 -17.37
N ASP A 882 53.65 -7.38 -17.66
CA ASP A 882 54.89 -8.06 -17.26
C ASP A 882 55.07 -8.06 -15.73
N VAL A 883 54.65 -6.99 -15.04
CA VAL A 883 54.70 -6.89 -13.57
C VAL A 883 53.72 -7.89 -12.93
N LEU A 884 52.49 -7.99 -13.47
CA LEU A 884 51.50 -8.97 -13.04
C LEU A 884 52.02 -10.41 -13.28
N THR A 885 52.62 -10.65 -14.44
CA THR A 885 53.19 -11.95 -14.82
C THR A 885 54.30 -12.38 -13.86
N ASP A 886 55.24 -11.48 -13.55
CA ASP A 886 56.32 -11.74 -12.62
C ASP A 886 55.80 -12.05 -11.20
N SER A 887 54.77 -11.32 -10.76
CA SER A 887 54.14 -11.55 -9.46
C SER A 887 53.47 -12.92 -9.38
N LEU A 888 52.72 -13.32 -10.42
CA LEU A 888 52.08 -14.63 -10.48
C LEU A 888 53.11 -15.76 -10.52
N HIS A 889 54.15 -15.58 -11.34
CA HIS A 889 55.23 -16.55 -11.46
C HIS A 889 55.93 -16.73 -10.11
N LYS A 890 56.33 -15.65 -9.43
CA LYS A 890 56.94 -15.72 -8.08
C LYS A 890 56.02 -16.41 -7.06
N ALA A 891 54.71 -16.16 -7.11
CA ALA A 891 53.75 -16.80 -6.22
C ALA A 891 53.65 -18.32 -6.45
N ARG A 892 53.93 -18.80 -7.67
CA ARG A 892 53.63 -20.18 -8.12
C ARG A 892 54.80 -20.98 -8.69
N GLU A 893 56.00 -20.41 -8.75
CA GLU A 893 57.24 -21.05 -9.26
C GLU A 893 57.52 -22.36 -8.50
N LYS A 894 57.34 -22.36 -7.17
CA LYS A 894 57.51 -23.56 -6.32
C LYS A 894 56.52 -24.69 -6.62
N LYS A 895 55.51 -24.43 -7.45
CA LYS A 895 54.52 -25.41 -7.94
C LYS A 895 54.72 -25.75 -9.42
N GLY A 896 55.84 -25.34 -10.02
CA GLY A 896 56.24 -25.70 -11.38
C GLY A 896 55.74 -24.78 -12.49
N MET A 897 55.13 -23.63 -12.17
CA MET A 897 54.61 -22.69 -13.17
C MET A 897 55.73 -21.89 -13.84
N THR A 898 55.77 -21.87 -15.16
CA THR A 898 56.70 -21.05 -15.96
C THR A 898 56.16 -19.63 -16.17
N ALA A 899 57.05 -18.67 -16.46
CA ALA A 899 56.64 -17.29 -16.76
C ALA A 899 55.73 -17.17 -17.99
N ILE A 900 55.93 -18.02 -19.01
CA ILE A 900 55.09 -18.08 -20.22
C ILE A 900 53.67 -18.55 -19.87
N GLU A 901 53.55 -19.59 -19.03
CA GLU A 901 52.25 -20.07 -18.56
C GLU A 901 51.54 -19.03 -17.69
N ALA A 902 52.27 -18.32 -16.83
CA ALA A 902 51.72 -17.23 -16.02
C ALA A 902 51.14 -16.11 -16.89
N ARG A 903 51.90 -15.67 -17.92
CA ARG A 903 51.44 -14.63 -18.86
C ARG A 903 50.20 -15.07 -19.63
N ARG A 904 50.20 -16.31 -20.13
CA ARG A 904 49.05 -16.88 -20.86
C ARG A 904 47.81 -16.95 -19.98
N LEU A 905 47.95 -17.39 -18.73
CA LEU A 905 46.84 -17.49 -17.78
C LEU A 905 46.22 -16.12 -17.45
N LEU A 906 47.03 -15.06 -17.38
CA LEU A 906 46.52 -13.70 -17.11
C LEU A 906 45.71 -13.11 -18.25
N ILE A 907 46.04 -13.48 -19.49
CA ILE A 907 45.28 -13.06 -20.68
C ILE A 907 43.99 -13.88 -20.80
N GLU A 908 44.05 -15.19 -20.52
CA GLU A 908 42.90 -16.09 -20.69
C GLU A 908 41.89 -16.06 -19.52
N ASP A 909 42.35 -15.79 -18.28
CA ASP A 909 41.50 -15.80 -17.08
C ASP A 909 41.53 -14.45 -16.36
N VAL A 910 40.52 -13.65 -16.67
CA VAL A 910 40.28 -12.32 -16.09
C VAL A 910 40.21 -12.31 -14.56
N ASN A 911 39.87 -13.44 -13.91
CA ASN A 911 39.85 -13.51 -12.45
C ASN A 911 41.25 -13.54 -11.84
N TYR A 912 42.22 -14.20 -12.49
CA TYR A 912 43.63 -14.11 -12.07
C TYR A 912 44.16 -12.70 -12.29
N PHE A 913 43.77 -12.06 -13.39
CA PHE A 913 44.13 -10.68 -13.69
C PHE A 913 43.63 -9.72 -12.59
N GLY A 914 42.32 -9.71 -12.32
CA GLY A 914 41.72 -8.87 -11.28
C GLY A 914 42.28 -9.17 -9.87
N THR A 915 42.52 -10.44 -9.55
CA THR A 915 43.11 -10.83 -8.26
C THR A 915 44.52 -10.28 -8.09
N LEU A 916 45.33 -10.23 -9.15
CA LEU A 916 46.68 -9.67 -9.06
C LEU A 916 46.70 -8.15 -9.06
N MET A 917 45.75 -7.50 -9.74
CA MET A 917 45.54 -6.06 -9.57
C MET A 917 45.33 -5.72 -8.10
N MET A 918 44.47 -6.48 -7.42
CA MET A 918 44.30 -6.34 -5.98
C MET A 918 45.57 -6.66 -5.19
N HIS A 919 46.27 -7.75 -5.52
CA HIS A 919 47.48 -8.15 -4.80
C HIS A 919 48.55 -7.05 -4.80
N LEU A 920 48.69 -6.36 -5.93
CA LEU A 920 49.65 -5.27 -6.18
C LEU A 920 49.11 -3.87 -5.82
N ASP A 921 48.00 -3.78 -5.07
CA ASP A 921 47.41 -2.51 -4.61
C ASP A 921 46.97 -1.57 -5.75
N LYS A 922 46.65 -2.12 -6.93
CA LYS A 922 46.06 -1.39 -8.06
C LYS A 922 44.53 -1.28 -7.97
N ALA A 923 43.92 -2.15 -7.16
CA ALA A 923 42.52 -2.13 -6.78
C ALA A 923 42.40 -2.50 -5.29
N ASP A 924 41.40 -1.97 -4.62
CA ASP A 924 41.15 -2.18 -3.18
C ASP A 924 40.29 -3.43 -2.94
N GLY A 925 39.44 -3.80 -3.91
CA GLY A 925 38.52 -4.94 -3.83
C GLY A 925 38.13 -5.52 -5.18
N MET A 926 37.63 -6.75 -5.22
CA MET A 926 37.19 -7.43 -6.45
C MET A 926 35.82 -8.08 -6.25
N VAL A 927 34.97 -7.96 -7.28
CA VAL A 927 33.69 -8.68 -7.36
C VAL A 927 33.63 -9.44 -8.69
N SER A 928 33.43 -10.75 -8.63
CA SER A 928 33.36 -11.61 -9.83
C SER A 928 32.41 -12.81 -9.63
N GLY A 929 32.07 -13.55 -10.69
CA GLY A 929 31.21 -14.74 -10.66
C GLY A 929 29.86 -14.59 -11.37
N ALA A 930 29.62 -13.46 -12.04
CA ALA A 930 28.46 -13.27 -12.90
C ALA A 930 28.54 -14.18 -14.15
N ALA A 931 29.74 -14.34 -14.71
CA ALA A 931 30.01 -15.21 -15.86
C ALA A 931 30.73 -16.51 -15.47
N HIS A 932 31.64 -16.48 -14.50
CA HIS A 932 32.43 -17.63 -14.07
C HIS A 932 31.81 -18.37 -12.86
N SER A 933 32.35 -19.55 -12.53
CA SER A 933 31.93 -20.30 -11.34
C SER A 933 32.63 -19.80 -10.07
N SER A 934 32.01 -19.98 -8.89
CA SER A 934 32.62 -19.64 -7.59
C SER A 934 34.03 -20.23 -7.41
N ALA A 935 34.25 -21.44 -7.91
CA ALA A 935 35.57 -22.08 -7.86
C ALA A 935 36.62 -21.33 -8.70
N ASN A 936 36.22 -20.66 -9.78
CA ASN A 936 37.11 -19.83 -10.61
C ASN A 936 37.34 -18.45 -9.99
N THR A 937 36.37 -17.89 -9.27
CA THR A 937 36.53 -16.63 -8.52
C THR A 937 37.46 -16.78 -7.32
N ILE A 938 37.26 -17.84 -6.52
CA ILE A 938 37.91 -17.99 -5.20
C ILE A 938 39.30 -18.60 -5.31
N ARG A 939 39.52 -19.50 -6.28
CA ARG A 939 40.81 -20.18 -6.44
C ARG A 939 41.98 -19.20 -6.65
N PRO A 940 41.90 -18.18 -7.53
CA PRO A 940 42.95 -17.16 -7.65
C PRO A 940 43.21 -16.44 -6.32
N ALA A 941 42.15 -16.02 -5.61
CA ALA A 941 42.26 -15.32 -4.34
C ALA A 941 43.00 -16.16 -3.28
N LEU A 942 42.65 -17.45 -3.14
CA LEU A 942 43.33 -18.36 -2.22
C LEU A 942 44.82 -18.57 -2.56
N GLN A 943 45.16 -18.57 -3.85
CA GLN A 943 46.52 -18.81 -4.30
C GLN A 943 47.43 -17.58 -4.16
N VAL A 944 46.86 -16.38 -4.36
CA VAL A 944 47.60 -15.12 -4.46
C VAL A 944 47.42 -14.26 -3.21
N ILE A 945 46.19 -13.89 -2.87
CA ILE A 945 45.85 -13.04 -1.72
C ILE A 945 46.08 -13.78 -0.40
N LYS A 946 45.71 -15.06 -0.37
CA LYS A 946 45.81 -15.98 0.78
C LYS A 946 44.93 -15.56 1.98
N MET A 947 44.89 -16.45 2.97
CA MET A 947 44.18 -16.26 4.24
C MET A 947 44.72 -15.08 5.05
N ALA A 948 43.82 -14.40 5.76
CA ALA A 948 44.13 -13.42 6.78
C ALA A 948 44.93 -14.07 7.94
N PRO A 949 45.79 -13.31 8.65
CA PRO A 949 46.49 -13.84 9.81
C PRO A 949 45.52 -14.41 10.85
N GLY A 950 45.71 -15.68 11.24
CA GLY A 950 44.85 -16.36 12.20
C GLY A 950 43.61 -17.03 11.61
N ALA A 951 43.27 -16.82 10.33
CA ALA A 951 42.16 -17.49 9.68
C ALA A 951 42.57 -18.86 9.12
N SER A 952 41.80 -19.91 9.43
CA SER A 952 42.04 -21.27 8.92
C SER A 952 41.12 -21.64 7.76
N ASN A 953 39.97 -20.96 7.61
CA ASN A 953 38.98 -21.16 6.56
C ASN A 953 38.47 -19.84 5.95
N VAL A 954 38.00 -19.91 4.70
CA VAL A 954 37.20 -18.84 4.08
C VAL A 954 35.74 -19.22 4.26
N SER A 955 34.92 -18.26 4.67
CA SER A 955 33.48 -18.46 4.82
C SER A 955 32.71 -17.50 3.92
N SER A 956 31.50 -17.88 3.53
CA SER A 956 30.58 -16.95 2.86
C SER A 956 29.50 -16.46 3.81
N THR A 957 28.91 -15.30 3.57
CA THR A 957 27.75 -14.82 4.34
C THR A 957 26.84 -13.98 3.46
N PHE A 958 25.54 -14.01 3.74
CA PHE A 958 24.55 -13.14 3.11
C PHE A 958 23.91 -12.21 4.13
N PHE A 959 23.71 -10.94 3.76
CA PHE A 959 22.73 -10.09 4.43
C PHE A 959 21.36 -10.33 3.81
N MET A 960 20.42 -10.80 4.62
CA MET A 960 19.03 -11.02 4.26
C MET A 960 18.23 -9.81 4.75
N LEU A 961 17.71 -9.01 3.81
CA LEU A 961 16.95 -7.80 4.10
C LEU A 961 15.47 -8.16 4.27
N LEU A 962 15.11 -8.61 5.47
CA LEU A 962 13.77 -9.06 5.82
C LEU A 962 12.92 -7.89 6.33
N GLN A 963 11.60 -8.04 6.35
CA GLN A 963 10.68 -7.01 6.85
C GLN A 963 10.93 -6.68 8.34
N ASP A 964 11.40 -7.65 9.12
CA ASP A 964 11.71 -7.53 10.54
C ASP A 964 13.18 -7.14 10.80
N GLY A 965 13.92 -6.69 9.78
CA GLY A 965 15.30 -6.20 9.90
C GLY A 965 16.32 -6.98 9.06
N VAL A 966 17.59 -6.59 9.19
CA VAL A 966 18.70 -7.22 8.44
C VAL A 966 19.31 -8.37 9.23
N LYS A 967 19.33 -9.57 8.63
CA LYS A 967 19.90 -10.78 9.26
C LYS A 967 21.09 -11.32 8.46
N CYS A 968 22.10 -11.85 9.15
CA CYS A 968 23.30 -12.44 8.55
C CYS A 968 23.18 -13.96 8.51
N PHE A 969 23.27 -14.58 7.32
CA PHE A 969 23.21 -16.03 7.15
C PHE A 969 24.60 -16.57 6.79
N GLY A 970 25.14 -17.43 7.65
CA GLY A 970 26.52 -17.89 7.60
C GLY A 970 26.77 -19.12 6.73
N ASP A 971 27.93 -19.12 6.09
CA ASP A 971 28.56 -20.17 5.29
C ASP A 971 27.65 -20.88 4.29
N CYS A 972 26.93 -20.07 3.53
CA CYS A 972 25.92 -20.52 2.58
C CYS A 972 26.48 -21.07 1.25
N ALA A 973 27.81 -21.11 1.07
CA ALA A 973 28.42 -21.43 -0.23
C ALA A 973 29.73 -22.24 -0.20
N LEU A 974 30.48 -22.33 0.91
CA LEU A 974 31.87 -22.83 0.87
C LEU A 974 32.13 -24.09 1.68
N ASN A 975 31.97 -24.08 3.01
CA ASN A 975 32.45 -25.22 3.82
C ASN A 975 31.37 -26.29 3.97
N VAL A 976 31.64 -27.46 3.38
CA VAL A 976 30.68 -28.58 3.33
C VAL A 976 30.31 -29.09 4.73
N ASP A 977 31.30 -29.35 5.57
CA ASP A 977 31.13 -29.81 6.96
C ASP A 977 32.30 -29.27 7.81
N PRO A 978 32.18 -28.05 8.34
CA PRO A 978 33.25 -27.42 9.13
C PRO A 978 33.45 -28.14 10.48
N THR A 979 34.69 -28.21 10.95
CA THR A 979 35.01 -28.65 12.32
C THR A 979 34.48 -27.65 13.35
N ALA A 980 34.47 -28.02 14.65
CA ALA A 980 34.02 -27.12 15.70
C ALA A 980 34.83 -25.80 15.75
N GLU A 981 36.15 -25.90 15.54
CA GLU A 981 37.05 -24.73 15.47
C GLU A 981 36.73 -23.85 14.27
N GLN A 982 36.53 -24.46 13.09
CA GLN A 982 36.17 -23.75 11.87
C GLN A 982 34.79 -23.08 11.96
N LEU A 983 33.83 -23.74 12.61
CA LEU A 983 32.48 -23.22 12.83
C LEU A 983 32.50 -22.03 13.79
N ALA A 984 33.34 -22.06 14.82
CA ALA A 984 33.57 -20.94 15.72
C ALA A 984 34.21 -19.74 14.98
N GLU A 985 35.20 -20.00 14.12
CA GLU A 985 35.82 -18.95 13.28
C GLU A 985 34.79 -18.28 12.37
N ILE A 986 33.89 -19.06 11.74
CA ILE A 986 32.80 -18.54 10.90
C ILE A 986 31.91 -17.58 11.71
N ALA A 987 31.47 -17.99 12.90
CA ALA A 987 30.61 -17.19 13.76
C ALA A 987 31.27 -15.85 14.16
N VAL A 988 32.56 -15.90 14.52
CA VAL A 988 33.35 -14.71 14.87
C VAL A 988 33.50 -13.77 13.67
N PHE A 989 33.77 -14.29 12.47
CA PHE A 989 33.84 -13.46 11.27
C PHE A 989 32.50 -12.80 10.93
N GLN A 990 31.39 -13.53 11.07
CA GLN A 990 30.05 -12.98 10.86
C GLN A 990 29.72 -11.87 11.87
N ALA A 991 30.03 -12.08 13.14
CA ALA A 991 29.80 -11.10 14.20
C ALA A 991 30.58 -9.80 13.96
N LYS A 992 31.87 -9.90 13.63
CA LYS A 992 32.71 -8.75 13.30
C LYS A 992 32.19 -7.98 12.09
N MET A 993 31.77 -8.69 11.06
CA MET A 993 31.16 -8.06 9.89
C MET A 993 29.85 -7.34 10.27
N ALA A 994 28.96 -7.96 11.03
CA ALA A 994 27.72 -7.30 11.46
C ALA A 994 28.03 -5.95 12.15
N ILE A 995 29.00 -5.91 13.07
CA ILE A 995 29.45 -4.69 13.74
C ILE A 995 29.96 -3.64 12.74
N GLN A 996 30.78 -4.04 11.75
CA GLN A 996 31.31 -3.13 10.72
C GLN A 996 30.20 -2.44 9.92
N PHE A 997 29.11 -3.17 9.67
CA PHE A 997 27.95 -2.68 8.96
C PHE A 997 26.94 -1.96 9.87
N GLY A 998 27.26 -1.76 11.16
CA GLY A 998 26.42 -1.04 12.13
C GLY A 998 25.32 -1.89 12.75
N ILE A 999 25.36 -3.21 12.56
CA ILE A 999 24.41 -4.15 13.15
C ILE A 999 24.98 -4.63 14.48
N SER A 1000 24.18 -4.58 15.56
CA SER A 1000 24.56 -5.14 16.86
C SER A 1000 24.34 -6.66 16.87
N PRO A 1001 25.41 -7.48 16.78
CA PRO A 1001 25.26 -8.92 16.57
C PRO A 1001 24.70 -9.69 17.78
N ARG A 1002 23.74 -10.57 17.50
CA ARG A 1002 23.18 -11.62 18.38
C ARG A 1002 23.31 -12.94 17.63
N VAL A 1003 24.31 -13.73 17.99
CA VAL A 1003 24.79 -14.88 17.21
C VAL A 1003 24.15 -16.17 17.70
N ALA A 1004 23.33 -16.78 16.86
CA ALA A 1004 22.81 -18.13 17.08
C ALA A 1004 23.62 -19.17 16.31
N MET A 1005 24.21 -20.10 17.06
CA MET A 1005 24.85 -21.30 16.51
C MET A 1005 23.77 -22.38 16.30
N LEU A 1006 23.37 -22.56 15.05
CA LEU A 1006 22.21 -23.37 14.71
C LEU A 1006 22.48 -24.88 14.82
N SER A 1007 21.45 -25.59 15.26
CA SER A 1007 21.43 -27.04 15.40
C SER A 1007 20.00 -27.57 15.28
N TYR A 1008 19.83 -28.89 15.16
CA TYR A 1008 18.52 -29.53 15.22
C TYR A 1008 17.97 -29.69 16.65
N ALA A 1009 18.76 -29.33 17.67
CA ALA A 1009 18.40 -29.36 19.08
C ALA A 1009 18.62 -28.00 19.76
N THR A 1010 17.89 -27.75 20.84
CA THR A 1010 18.01 -26.53 21.66
C THR A 1010 18.40 -26.90 23.09
N GLY A 1011 19.52 -26.37 23.59
CA GLY A 1011 20.03 -26.70 24.93
C GLY A 1011 20.33 -28.19 25.13
N ASP A 1012 20.16 -28.70 26.35
CA ASP A 1012 20.52 -30.08 26.75
C ASP A 1012 19.53 -31.17 26.29
N SER A 1013 18.57 -30.84 25.41
CA SER A 1013 17.44 -31.72 25.11
C SER A 1013 17.82 -33.03 24.39
N ASN A 1014 19.01 -33.11 23.78
CA ASN A 1014 19.50 -34.25 23.00
C ASN A 1014 21.04 -34.32 23.07
N SER A 1015 21.60 -35.52 22.91
CA SER A 1015 23.06 -35.77 22.88
C SER A 1015 23.47 -36.45 21.56
N GLY A 1016 24.64 -36.08 21.01
CA GLY A 1016 25.21 -36.73 19.84
C GLY A 1016 26.31 -35.91 19.18
N GLU A 1017 27.15 -36.56 18.35
CA GLU A 1017 28.37 -35.95 17.79
C GLU A 1017 28.12 -34.61 17.05
N LEU A 1018 27.00 -34.48 16.33
CA LEU A 1018 26.62 -33.25 15.64
C LEU A 1018 26.25 -32.10 16.59
N ILE A 1019 25.68 -32.42 17.76
CA ILE A 1019 25.34 -31.43 18.79
C ILE A 1019 26.61 -31.04 19.55
N ASP A 1020 27.45 -32.03 19.89
CA ASP A 1020 28.72 -31.82 20.59
C ASP A 1020 29.66 -30.90 19.78
N LYS A 1021 29.63 -31.02 18.44
CA LYS A 1021 30.31 -30.11 17.52
C LYS A 1021 29.88 -28.65 17.72
N VAL A 1022 28.57 -28.39 17.77
CA VAL A 1022 28.01 -27.04 17.91
C VAL A 1022 28.23 -26.48 19.32
N ILE A 1023 28.10 -27.31 20.37
CA ILE A 1023 28.42 -26.91 21.75
C ILE A 1023 29.88 -26.46 21.84
N LYS A 1024 30.80 -27.30 21.34
CA LYS A 1024 32.23 -26.99 21.36
C LYS A 1024 32.54 -25.72 20.54
N ALA A 1025 31.92 -25.56 19.38
CA ALA A 1025 32.08 -24.35 18.56
C ALA A 1025 31.57 -23.08 19.27
N THR A 1026 30.44 -23.19 19.98
CA THR A 1026 29.84 -22.07 20.72
C THR A 1026 30.77 -21.57 21.82
N GLU A 1027 31.35 -22.47 22.62
CA GLU A 1027 32.32 -22.09 23.66
C GLU A 1027 33.60 -21.49 23.09
N ILE A 1028 34.14 -22.04 22.00
CA ILE A 1028 35.32 -21.45 21.33
C ILE A 1028 35.02 -20.04 20.81
N ALA A 1029 33.83 -19.83 20.23
CA ALA A 1029 33.42 -18.52 19.73
C ALA A 1029 33.25 -17.50 20.88
N ARG A 1030 32.66 -17.91 22.00
CA ARG A 1030 32.52 -17.09 23.23
C ARG A 1030 33.89 -16.68 23.77
N ASP A 1031 34.79 -17.64 23.96
CA ASP A 1031 36.15 -17.38 24.47
C ASP A 1031 36.93 -16.45 23.53
N THR A 1032 36.75 -16.61 22.22
CA THR A 1032 37.41 -15.76 21.21
C THR A 1032 36.85 -14.34 21.24
N ALA A 1033 35.52 -14.18 21.29
CA ALA A 1033 34.85 -12.88 21.37
C ALA A 1033 35.25 -12.10 22.64
N GLU A 1034 35.26 -12.77 23.78
CA GLU A 1034 35.67 -12.21 25.07
C GLU A 1034 37.16 -11.83 25.08
N LYS A 1035 38.03 -12.71 24.57
CA LYS A 1035 39.49 -12.46 24.50
C LYS A 1035 39.85 -11.30 23.59
N GLU A 1036 39.14 -11.14 22.47
CA GLU A 1036 39.36 -10.05 21.53
C GLU A 1036 38.61 -8.77 21.88
N GLY A 1037 37.64 -8.85 22.81
CA GLY A 1037 36.96 -7.69 23.41
C GLY A 1037 36.00 -6.95 22.47
N PHE A 1038 35.49 -7.59 21.40
CA PHE A 1038 34.57 -6.96 20.45
C PHE A 1038 33.09 -7.25 20.72
N MET A 1039 32.78 -8.21 21.58
CA MET A 1039 31.41 -8.64 21.90
C MET A 1039 31.37 -9.36 23.26
N GLU A 1040 30.26 -9.21 24.00
CA GLU A 1040 29.97 -9.96 25.23
C GLU A 1040 29.67 -11.44 24.93
N ARG A 1041 30.18 -12.36 25.77
CA ARG A 1041 30.02 -13.82 25.57
C ARG A 1041 28.56 -14.27 25.53
N GLU A 1042 27.67 -13.57 26.24
CA GLU A 1042 26.23 -13.85 26.31
C GLU A 1042 25.51 -13.58 24.99
N MET A 1043 26.10 -12.80 24.08
CA MET A 1043 25.56 -12.51 22.76
C MET A 1043 25.82 -13.61 21.72
N ILE A 1044 26.42 -14.73 22.13
CA ILE A 1044 26.58 -15.94 21.33
C ILE A 1044 25.88 -17.09 22.06
N GLU A 1045 24.94 -17.77 21.41
CA GLU A 1045 24.18 -18.87 21.99
C GLU A 1045 24.03 -20.07 21.04
N GLY A 1046 24.08 -21.27 21.60
CA GLY A 1046 24.10 -22.52 20.85
C GLY A 1046 24.25 -23.74 21.76
N PRO A 1047 23.72 -24.91 21.36
CA PRO A 1047 22.98 -25.20 20.13
C PRO A 1047 21.55 -24.64 20.18
N LEU A 1048 21.12 -24.00 19.09
CA LEU A 1048 19.78 -23.43 18.95
C LEU A 1048 19.06 -23.97 17.72
N GLN A 1049 17.79 -24.38 17.86
CA GLN A 1049 16.94 -24.59 16.70
C GLN A 1049 16.58 -23.25 16.05
N PHE A 1050 16.33 -23.28 14.73
CA PHE A 1050 16.02 -22.07 13.97
C PHE A 1050 14.80 -21.32 14.52
N ASP A 1051 13.72 -22.04 14.88
CA ASP A 1051 12.53 -21.45 15.50
C ASP A 1051 12.85 -20.75 16.84
N ALA A 1052 13.67 -21.39 17.69
CA ALA A 1052 14.11 -20.83 18.96
C ALA A 1052 15.06 -19.63 18.80
N ALA A 1053 15.79 -19.55 17.68
CA ALA A 1053 16.70 -18.45 17.40
C ALA A 1053 15.95 -17.17 16.96
N VAL A 1054 14.85 -17.31 16.20
CA VAL A 1054 14.20 -16.15 15.55
C VAL A 1054 12.79 -15.82 16.06
N ASP A 1055 12.12 -16.74 16.77
CA ASP A 1055 10.76 -16.53 17.28
C ASP A 1055 10.77 -16.29 18.82
N PRO A 1056 10.41 -15.08 19.30
CA PRO A 1056 10.34 -14.76 20.72
C PRO A 1056 9.38 -15.66 21.52
N ALA A 1057 8.27 -16.11 20.92
CA ALA A 1057 7.30 -16.97 21.58
C ALA A 1057 7.86 -18.38 21.80
N VAL A 1058 8.59 -18.92 20.83
CA VAL A 1058 9.27 -20.21 20.95
C VAL A 1058 10.45 -20.12 21.93
N ALA A 1059 11.22 -19.04 21.86
CA ALA A 1059 12.33 -18.77 22.79
C ALA A 1059 11.86 -18.67 24.24
N ALA A 1060 10.73 -18.00 24.50
CA ALA A 1060 10.14 -17.89 25.84
C ALA A 1060 9.75 -19.26 26.46
N VAL A 1061 9.57 -20.28 25.65
CA VAL A 1061 9.33 -21.66 26.11
C VAL A 1061 10.64 -22.42 26.29
N LYS A 1062 11.54 -22.35 25.30
CA LYS A 1062 12.75 -23.20 25.24
C LYS A 1062 13.96 -22.65 26.00
N LEU A 1063 14.16 -21.33 26.02
CA LEU A 1063 15.34 -20.63 26.60
C LEU A 1063 14.93 -19.27 27.19
N LYS A 1064 14.31 -19.30 28.37
CA LYS A 1064 13.80 -18.10 29.05
C LYS A 1064 14.91 -17.12 29.44
N GLY A 1065 14.74 -15.85 29.05
CA GLY A 1065 15.61 -14.75 29.48
C GLY A 1065 16.97 -14.72 28.79
N ASN A 1066 17.20 -15.56 27.78
CA ASN A 1066 18.42 -15.51 26.98
C ASN A 1066 18.40 -14.30 26.02
N PRO A 1067 19.48 -13.50 25.92
CA PRO A 1067 19.49 -12.28 25.11
C PRO A 1067 19.54 -12.53 23.60
N VAL A 1068 19.93 -13.74 23.16
CA VAL A 1068 20.02 -14.14 21.75
C VAL A 1068 18.77 -14.87 21.27
N ALA A 1069 18.22 -15.77 22.09
CA ALA A 1069 17.07 -16.60 21.70
C ALA A 1069 15.84 -15.75 21.35
N GLY A 1070 15.24 -16.04 20.19
CA GLY A 1070 14.10 -15.32 19.62
C GLY A 1070 14.43 -13.97 19.01
N ARG A 1071 15.70 -13.53 19.07
CA ARG A 1071 16.16 -12.20 18.62
C ARG A 1071 17.46 -12.29 17.82
N ALA A 1072 17.85 -13.48 17.37
CA ALA A 1072 19.11 -13.68 16.66
C ALA A 1072 19.07 -13.02 15.28
N ASN A 1073 20.05 -12.16 15.01
CA ASN A 1073 20.26 -11.50 13.73
C ASN A 1073 21.52 -12.01 13.03
N VAL A 1074 22.35 -12.82 13.68
CA VAL A 1074 23.46 -13.56 13.05
C VAL A 1074 23.20 -15.04 13.22
N LEU A 1075 23.02 -15.75 12.12
CA LEU A 1075 22.67 -17.16 12.08
C LEU A 1075 23.83 -17.95 11.47
N THR A 1076 24.50 -18.76 12.30
CA THR A 1076 25.63 -19.59 11.89
C THR A 1076 25.17 -21.03 11.74
N TYR A 1077 25.22 -21.56 10.52
CA TYR A 1077 24.74 -22.90 10.18
C TYR A 1077 25.81 -23.97 10.40
N PRO A 1078 25.43 -25.20 10.78
CA PRO A 1078 26.38 -26.27 11.12
C PRO A 1078 27.05 -26.93 9.91
N ASP A 1079 26.50 -26.78 8.70
CA ASP A 1079 26.97 -27.38 7.44
C ASP A 1079 26.42 -26.64 6.20
N LEU A 1080 27.02 -26.86 5.03
CA LEU A 1080 26.63 -26.19 3.77
C LEU A 1080 25.21 -26.52 3.32
N THR A 1081 24.73 -27.75 3.56
CA THR A 1081 23.42 -28.17 3.08
C THR A 1081 22.32 -27.43 3.84
N SER A 1082 22.43 -27.37 5.16
CA SER A 1082 21.50 -26.62 6.00
C SER A 1082 21.57 -25.12 5.73
N ALA A 1083 22.76 -24.56 5.54
CA ALA A 1083 22.96 -23.16 5.18
C ALA A 1083 22.32 -22.80 3.84
N ASN A 1084 22.63 -23.55 2.77
CA ASN A 1084 22.16 -23.26 1.41
C ASN A 1084 20.64 -23.44 1.27
N ALA A 1085 20.08 -24.49 1.90
CA ALA A 1085 18.64 -24.68 1.95
C ALA A 1085 17.96 -23.60 2.77
N GLY A 1086 18.55 -23.20 3.91
CA GLY A 1086 18.04 -22.17 4.81
C GLY A 1086 17.89 -20.81 4.12
N TYR A 1087 18.97 -20.22 3.63
CA TYR A 1087 18.90 -18.88 3.06
C TYR A 1087 18.04 -18.83 1.78
N LYS A 1088 18.11 -19.84 0.90
CA LYS A 1088 17.27 -19.89 -0.31
C LYS A 1088 15.80 -20.11 0.01
N GLY A 1089 15.50 -20.94 1.01
CA GLY A 1089 14.14 -21.16 1.49
C GLY A 1089 13.54 -19.84 2.00
N VAL A 1090 14.27 -19.13 2.85
CA VAL A 1090 13.88 -17.81 3.37
C VAL A 1090 13.75 -16.78 2.23
N GLN A 1091 14.72 -16.70 1.32
CA GLN A 1091 14.69 -15.79 0.17
C GLN A 1091 13.44 -16.02 -0.70
N GLN A 1092 13.12 -17.28 -1.01
CA GLN A 1092 11.99 -17.58 -1.89
C GLN A 1092 10.63 -17.41 -1.22
N ALA A 1093 10.53 -17.70 0.08
CA ALA A 1093 9.30 -17.54 0.85
C ALA A 1093 8.98 -16.06 1.13
N SER A 1094 9.99 -15.26 1.51
CA SER A 1094 9.82 -13.85 1.86
C SER A 1094 9.95 -12.88 0.68
N LYS A 1095 10.54 -13.33 -0.44
CA LYS A 1095 10.97 -12.46 -1.55
C LYS A 1095 11.93 -11.35 -1.13
N CYS A 1096 12.63 -11.53 -0.01
CA CYS A 1096 13.61 -10.57 0.47
C CYS A 1096 14.82 -10.45 -0.47
N LEU A 1097 15.46 -9.28 -0.47
CA LEU A 1097 16.74 -9.11 -1.12
C LEU A 1097 17.82 -9.82 -0.29
N ALA A 1098 18.63 -10.65 -0.94
CA ALA A 1098 19.77 -11.33 -0.34
C ALA A 1098 21.05 -10.72 -0.92
N VAL A 1099 21.84 -10.05 -0.10
CA VAL A 1099 23.07 -9.38 -0.53
C VAL A 1099 24.28 -10.25 -0.16
N GLY A 1100 24.99 -10.73 -1.17
CA GLY A 1100 26.14 -11.63 -1.04
C GLY A 1100 26.25 -12.62 -2.22
N PRO A 1101 27.11 -13.64 -2.14
CA PRO A 1101 27.90 -14.05 -0.97
C PRO A 1101 29.10 -13.15 -0.68
N ILE A 1102 29.22 -12.73 0.58
CA ILE A 1102 30.34 -11.96 1.11
C ILE A 1102 31.38 -12.94 1.66
N LEU A 1103 32.60 -12.91 1.14
CA LEU A 1103 33.67 -13.78 1.59
C LEU A 1103 34.41 -13.15 2.77
N LEU A 1104 34.67 -13.98 3.79
CA LEU A 1104 35.40 -13.60 5.00
C LEU A 1104 36.63 -14.50 5.17
N GLY A 1105 37.66 -13.99 5.82
CA GLY A 1105 38.90 -14.73 6.12
C GLY A 1105 40.03 -14.56 5.09
N LEU A 1106 39.83 -13.81 4.02
CA LEU A 1106 40.89 -13.41 3.07
C LEU A 1106 41.62 -12.14 3.53
N ARG A 1107 42.88 -11.94 3.13
CA ARG A 1107 43.65 -10.72 3.47
C ARG A 1107 43.14 -9.45 2.80
N LYS A 1108 42.51 -9.58 1.64
CA LYS A 1108 41.94 -8.49 0.86
C LYS A 1108 40.56 -8.93 0.38
N PRO A 1109 39.60 -8.00 0.21
CA PRO A 1109 38.21 -8.33 -0.03
C PRO A 1109 37.96 -8.75 -1.48
N VAL A 1110 37.76 -10.06 -1.66
CA VAL A 1110 37.33 -10.66 -2.92
C VAL A 1110 35.96 -11.26 -2.67
N ASN A 1111 34.94 -10.86 -3.44
CA ASN A 1111 33.59 -11.39 -3.29
C ASN A 1111 33.13 -12.12 -4.56
N ASP A 1112 32.34 -13.16 -4.34
CA ASP A 1112 31.77 -14.00 -5.39
C ASP A 1112 30.33 -13.60 -5.70
N LEU A 1113 29.89 -13.86 -6.92
CA LEU A 1113 28.54 -13.67 -7.39
C LEU A 1113 27.97 -15.01 -7.86
N SER A 1114 26.64 -15.10 -7.85
CA SER A 1114 25.96 -16.19 -8.54
C SER A 1114 25.90 -15.91 -10.04
N ARG A 1115 26.00 -16.94 -10.89
CA ARG A 1115 25.71 -16.80 -12.34
C ARG A 1115 24.32 -16.24 -12.63
N GLY A 1116 23.37 -16.41 -11.70
CA GLY A 1116 22.03 -15.83 -11.75
C GLY A 1116 21.91 -14.42 -11.15
N ALA A 1117 23.02 -13.77 -10.80
CA ALA A 1117 23.02 -12.44 -10.21
C ALA A 1117 22.38 -11.40 -11.14
N THR A 1118 21.57 -10.54 -10.56
CA THR A 1118 20.99 -9.36 -11.20
C THR A 1118 21.98 -8.20 -11.16
N VAL A 1119 21.72 -7.15 -11.93
CA VAL A 1119 22.50 -5.90 -11.89
C VAL A 1119 22.53 -5.31 -10.47
N GLY A 1120 21.41 -5.36 -9.76
CA GLY A 1120 21.32 -4.93 -8.37
C GLY A 1120 22.23 -5.73 -7.44
N ASP A 1121 22.34 -7.05 -7.63
CA ASP A 1121 23.24 -7.90 -6.82
C ASP A 1121 24.71 -7.52 -7.03
N ILE A 1122 25.10 -7.19 -8.26
CA ILE A 1122 26.47 -6.73 -8.59
C ILE A 1122 26.74 -5.38 -7.90
N VAL A 1123 25.81 -4.43 -8.00
CA VAL A 1123 25.94 -3.09 -7.38
C VAL A 1123 26.06 -3.22 -5.86
N ASN A 1124 25.17 -3.98 -5.21
CA ASN A 1124 25.18 -4.13 -3.76
C ASN A 1124 26.45 -4.86 -3.27
N THR A 1125 26.90 -5.89 -3.98
CA THR A 1125 28.12 -6.62 -3.63
C THR A 1125 29.36 -5.74 -3.81
N ALA A 1126 29.42 -4.90 -4.84
CA ALA A 1126 30.51 -3.94 -5.04
C ALA A 1126 30.56 -2.87 -3.94
N VAL A 1127 29.40 -2.35 -3.51
CA VAL A 1127 29.29 -1.42 -2.38
C VAL A 1127 29.82 -2.06 -1.09
N ILE A 1128 29.40 -3.30 -0.79
CA ILE A 1128 29.89 -4.03 0.38
C ILE A 1128 31.40 -4.25 0.30
N THR A 1129 31.90 -4.62 -0.87
CA THR A 1129 33.35 -4.83 -1.10
C THR A 1129 34.12 -3.53 -0.87
N CYS A 1130 33.56 -2.38 -1.26
CA CYS A 1130 34.13 -1.06 -0.98
C CYS A 1130 34.24 -0.78 0.51
N ILE A 1131 33.24 -1.16 1.30
CA ILE A 1131 33.28 -0.99 2.77
C ILE A 1131 34.27 -1.98 3.40
N GLN A 1132 34.31 -3.22 2.93
CA GLN A 1132 35.28 -4.22 3.41
C GLN A 1132 36.73 -3.83 3.13
N ALA A 1133 37.00 -3.06 2.07
CA ALA A 1133 38.35 -2.65 1.68
C ALA A 1133 38.92 -1.48 2.49
N ASP A 1134 38.16 -0.90 3.42
CA ASP A 1134 38.67 0.09 4.35
C ASP A 1134 39.37 -0.52 5.58
N LEU A 1135 39.20 -1.83 5.77
CA LEU A 1135 39.76 -2.63 6.86
C LEU A 1135 41.11 -3.25 6.46
#